data_AF-A0A6C2C8S1-F1
#
_entry.id   AF-A0A6C2C8S1-F1
#
_cell.length_a   1.000
_cell.length_b   1.000
_cell.length_c   1.000
_cell.angle_alpha   90.00
_cell.angle_beta   90.00
_cell.angle_gamma   90.00
#
_symmetry.space_group_name_H-M   'P 1'
#
loop_
_entity.id
_entity.type
_entity.pdbx_description
1 polymer ?
#
loop_
_entity_poly.entity_id
_entity_poly.type
_entity_poly.pdbx_seq_one_letter_code
_entity_poly.pdbx_strand_id
1 'polypeptide(L)'
;MKSLFPRTPFLAGSDVEAKRAELLHYFHATFDRYESVFDVLSCDEAYYKKPITLRHPLIFYFGHTATFFINKFLLAGLIDKRIDPRLESMFAIGVDEMSWDDLDDARYEWPTVAEVRAYRNKAREVIDGVIRYTPFSLPIGWDDPFWVVLMGIEHDRIHLETSSVLMRQHDLKYVKPHLNWQPCRDSGPAPTNTLVNIPSGRVVLGRDFTDPIYGWDNEYGHHQVEVPAFQASGYLVSNGEFLEFVTAGGYTDDSLWGEEGLGWRRFARAEFPTFWVPSADGWKLRLLAEEVPMPWDWPVETNCLEARAFCRWKARETGQSVRLPTEDEWHRMYDHVHLSDVPHDAPAAANLHLDHWASSCPVNRFIHGDLADVVGNVWQWCETPTYPFDGFDVHPIYDDFTSPTFDERHNIIKGGSWIATGNESRHASRYAFRRHFFQHAGFRYVVTDTPVTNPVSAYETDAMVSQYAEFHYGETTLGVPNFPQAMAQLAIDFHRRHGNGSTGRALDLGCATGRASFELAKTFDKVIGIDFSARFIQVGIRLAETGAIRYMVPEEGELVSYRERRLDSLGLLETAQRVEFWQGDACNLKDIFGGFDLILAANLIDRLYAPRRFLDTVSDRLNSGGLLVLASPYTWLEEYTKRSEWIGGFKRDGESHTTLDGLKEILGRNFVLVEAPLSVPFVIRETRRKHQHTLSEVTVWKRK
;
A
#
# COMPACT_ATOMS: atom_id res chain seq x y z
N MET A 1 8.80 41.93 -12.34
CA MET A 1 8.14 40.84 -11.59
C MET A 1 9.06 39.64 -11.63
N LYS A 2 9.23 38.92 -10.51
CA LYS A 2 9.96 37.64 -10.49
C LYS A 2 9.15 36.66 -11.36
N SER A 3 9.79 35.92 -12.26
CA SER A 3 9.09 34.90 -13.06
C SER A 3 8.53 33.84 -12.12
N LEU A 4 7.25 33.47 -12.30
CA LEU A 4 6.64 32.37 -11.55
C LEU A 4 7.28 31.05 -11.95
N PHE A 5 7.30 30.10 -11.02
CA PHE A 5 7.70 28.74 -11.34
C PHE A 5 6.57 28.05 -12.14
N PRO A 6 6.87 27.34 -13.24
CA PRO A 6 5.82 26.80 -14.10
C PRO A 6 4.84 25.89 -13.38
N ARG A 7 3.54 26.08 -13.67
CA ARG A 7 2.43 25.24 -13.18
C ARG A 7 2.22 24.03 -14.07
N THR A 8 1.51 23.03 -13.54
CA THR A 8 1.19 21.80 -14.28
C THR A 8 0.48 22.14 -15.60
N PRO A 9 1.04 21.76 -16.76
CA PRO A 9 0.45 22.11 -18.04
C PRO A 9 -0.86 21.36 -18.28
N PHE A 10 -1.79 21.99 -19.00
CA PHE A 10 -2.90 21.26 -19.60
C PHE A 10 -2.36 20.40 -20.75
N LEU A 11 -2.81 19.16 -20.89
CA LEU A 11 -2.37 18.20 -21.90
C LEU A 11 -3.30 18.16 -23.11
N ALA A 12 -4.43 18.88 -23.04
CA ALA A 12 -5.30 19.16 -24.19
C ALA A 12 -4.87 20.43 -24.94
N GLY A 13 -5.36 20.59 -26.18
CA GLY A 13 -5.16 21.77 -27.01
C GLY A 13 -5.27 21.47 -28.50
N SER A 14 -5.03 22.48 -29.35
CA SER A 14 -5.06 22.36 -30.81
C SER A 14 -3.73 22.69 -31.50
N ASP A 15 -2.74 23.20 -30.77
CA ASP A 15 -1.43 23.58 -31.29
C ASP A 15 -0.33 22.74 -30.62
N VAL A 16 0.17 21.76 -31.37
CA VAL A 16 1.22 20.83 -30.93
C VAL A 16 2.54 21.56 -30.67
N GLU A 17 2.89 22.56 -31.48
CA GLU A 17 4.17 23.27 -31.34
C GLU A 17 4.15 24.23 -30.16
N ALA A 18 3.01 24.88 -29.91
CA ALA A 18 2.81 25.63 -28.67
C ALA A 18 2.89 24.71 -27.43
N LYS A 19 2.24 23.52 -27.47
CA LYS A 19 2.34 22.55 -26.37
C LYS A 19 3.78 22.08 -26.16
N ARG A 20 4.50 21.80 -27.24
CA ARG A 20 5.89 21.39 -27.20
C ARG A 20 6.77 22.45 -26.51
N ALA A 21 6.57 23.72 -26.84
CA ALA A 21 7.28 24.83 -26.20
C ALA A 21 6.94 24.95 -24.70
N GLU A 22 5.68 24.77 -24.32
CA GLU A 22 5.24 24.76 -22.92
C GLU A 22 5.88 23.60 -22.14
N LEU A 23 5.87 22.37 -22.68
CA LEU A 23 6.48 21.20 -22.06
C LEU A 23 8.00 21.34 -21.92
N LEU A 24 8.69 21.94 -22.90
CA LEU A 24 10.12 22.26 -22.80
C LEU A 24 10.40 23.25 -21.66
N HIS A 25 9.59 24.31 -21.56
CA HIS A 25 9.73 25.27 -20.47
C HIS A 25 9.48 24.62 -19.11
N TYR A 26 8.44 23.78 -19.03
CA TYR A 26 8.10 23.02 -17.83
C TYR A 26 9.26 22.10 -17.40
N PHE A 27 9.82 21.34 -18.34
CA PHE A 27 10.97 20.48 -18.12
C PHE A 27 12.21 21.26 -17.65
N HIS A 28 12.64 22.28 -18.41
CA HIS A 28 13.87 23.02 -18.09
C HIS A 28 13.76 23.70 -16.73
N ALA A 29 12.62 24.34 -16.43
CA ALA A 29 12.44 24.99 -15.14
C ALA A 29 12.51 23.97 -14.00
N THR A 30 11.85 22.82 -14.12
CA THR A 30 11.93 21.74 -13.11
C THR A 30 13.35 21.23 -12.94
N PHE A 31 14.01 20.86 -14.04
CA PHE A 31 15.34 20.25 -14.00
C PHE A 31 16.37 21.21 -13.41
N ASP A 32 16.32 22.50 -13.81
CA ASP A 32 17.21 23.54 -13.29
C ASP A 32 16.92 23.82 -11.81
N ARG A 33 15.64 23.82 -11.39
CA ARG A 33 15.27 24.00 -9.98
C ARG A 33 15.74 22.82 -9.13
N TYR A 34 15.57 21.60 -9.61
CA TYR A 34 16.04 20.40 -8.94
C TYR A 34 17.55 20.45 -8.73
N GLU A 35 18.33 20.76 -9.77
CA GLU A 35 19.79 20.89 -9.60
C GLU A 35 20.17 22.00 -8.62
N SER A 36 19.46 23.13 -8.65
CA SER A 36 19.77 24.26 -7.77
C SER A 36 19.64 23.95 -6.28
N VAL A 37 18.88 22.91 -5.89
CA VAL A 37 18.80 22.50 -4.48
C VAL A 37 20.15 21.95 -4.00
N PHE A 38 20.94 21.32 -4.89
CA PHE A 38 22.27 20.80 -4.56
C PHE A 38 23.34 21.89 -4.44
N ASP A 39 23.08 23.12 -4.90
CA ASP A 39 23.99 24.27 -4.70
C ASP A 39 24.07 24.71 -3.24
N VAL A 40 23.12 24.26 -2.39
CA VAL A 40 23.21 24.46 -0.94
C VAL A 40 24.28 23.58 -0.30
N LEU A 41 24.83 22.58 -0.99
CA LEU A 41 25.90 21.76 -0.45
C LEU A 41 27.22 22.54 -0.43
N SER A 42 27.98 22.41 0.66
CA SER A 42 29.20 23.19 0.88
C SER A 42 30.43 22.58 0.20
N CYS A 43 30.45 21.27 -0.03
CA CYS A 43 31.56 20.53 -0.64
C CYS A 43 31.10 19.19 -1.25
N ASP A 44 31.97 18.55 -2.04
CA ASP A 44 31.68 17.24 -2.65
C ASP A 44 31.50 16.12 -1.63
N GLU A 45 32.18 16.17 -0.47
CA GLU A 45 32.01 15.18 0.60
C GLU A 45 30.54 15.06 1.05
N ALA A 46 29.81 16.19 1.04
CA ALA A 46 28.40 16.24 1.42
C ALA A 46 27.51 15.35 0.54
N TYR A 47 27.91 15.06 -0.70
CA TYR A 47 27.13 14.18 -1.58
C TYR A 47 27.16 12.72 -1.11
N TYR A 48 28.22 12.30 -0.42
CA TYR A 48 28.44 10.88 -0.06
C TYR A 48 28.11 10.57 1.40
N LYS A 49 28.01 11.59 2.26
CA LYS A 49 27.61 11.41 3.65
C LYS A 49 26.10 11.27 3.73
N LYS A 50 25.63 10.12 4.22
CA LYS A 50 24.22 9.89 4.49
C LYS A 50 23.70 10.90 5.53
N PRO A 51 22.64 11.67 5.20
CA PRO A 51 22.01 12.54 6.19
C PRO A 51 21.34 11.77 7.32
N ILE A 52 20.74 10.61 6.99
CA ILE A 52 20.18 9.66 7.95
C ILE A 52 20.46 8.22 7.51
N THR A 53 20.43 7.27 8.44
CA THR A 53 20.75 5.85 8.18
C THR A 53 19.74 5.14 7.27
N LEU A 54 18.50 5.61 7.26
CA LEU A 54 17.36 5.04 6.53
C LEU A 54 17.26 5.51 5.07
N ARG A 55 18.30 6.18 4.56
CA ARG A 55 18.31 6.80 3.22
C ARG A 55 19.65 6.62 2.54
N HIS A 56 19.62 6.59 1.21
CA HIS A 56 20.83 6.72 0.39
C HIS A 56 21.53 8.07 0.59
N PRO A 57 22.82 8.18 0.26
CA PRO A 57 23.52 9.46 0.22
C PRO A 57 23.00 10.38 -0.89
N LEU A 58 23.23 11.70 -0.79
CA LEU A 58 22.70 12.70 -1.73
C LEU A 58 23.18 12.51 -3.18
N ILE A 59 24.33 11.86 -3.41
CA ILE A 59 24.81 11.50 -4.76
C ILE A 59 23.84 10.57 -5.49
N PHE A 60 23.14 9.68 -4.76
CA PHE A 60 22.10 8.83 -5.32
C PHE A 60 20.98 9.68 -5.90
N TYR A 61 20.39 10.57 -5.09
CA TYR A 61 19.29 11.42 -5.51
C TYR A 61 19.70 12.29 -6.70
N PHE A 62 20.90 12.87 -6.64
CA PHE A 62 21.43 13.67 -7.75
C PHE A 62 21.48 12.88 -9.07
N GLY A 63 21.85 11.61 -9.07
CA GLY A 63 21.85 10.76 -10.28
C GLY A 63 20.48 10.14 -10.62
N HIS A 64 19.64 9.92 -9.63
CA HIS A 64 18.39 9.15 -9.70
C HIS A 64 17.38 9.74 -10.66
N THR A 65 17.09 11.04 -10.56
CA THR A 65 15.99 11.60 -11.35
C THR A 65 16.27 11.63 -12.85
N ALA A 66 17.51 11.97 -13.25
CA ALA A 66 17.95 11.87 -14.63
C ALA A 66 17.89 10.41 -15.14
N THR A 67 18.27 9.45 -14.30
CA THR A 67 18.18 8.02 -14.61
C THR A 67 16.75 7.53 -14.77
N PHE A 68 15.83 8.03 -13.94
CA PHE A 68 14.41 7.73 -14.04
C PHE A 68 13.87 8.08 -15.43
N PHE A 69 14.14 9.30 -15.93
CA PHE A 69 13.78 9.69 -17.30
C PHE A 69 14.30 8.71 -18.35
N ILE A 70 15.60 8.41 -18.34
CA ILE A 70 16.23 7.54 -19.34
C ILE A 70 15.63 6.13 -19.29
N ASN A 71 15.41 5.58 -18.09
CA ASN A 71 14.80 4.26 -17.92
C ASN A 71 13.35 4.25 -18.44
N LYS A 72 12.53 5.22 -18.06
CA LYS A 72 11.13 5.25 -18.50
C LYS A 72 11.00 5.56 -19.99
N PHE A 73 11.86 6.40 -20.57
CA PHE A 73 11.90 6.65 -22.01
C PHE A 73 12.29 5.40 -22.80
N LEU A 74 13.22 4.58 -22.28
CA LEU A 74 13.58 3.30 -22.89
C LEU A 74 12.39 2.32 -22.84
N LEU A 75 11.69 2.22 -21.71
CA LEU A 75 10.50 1.37 -21.55
C LEU A 75 9.34 1.81 -22.47
N ALA A 76 9.16 3.12 -22.63
CA ALA A 76 8.14 3.71 -23.49
C ALA A 76 8.52 3.70 -24.99
N GLY A 77 9.74 3.28 -25.35
CA GLY A 77 10.23 3.29 -26.72
C GLY A 77 10.50 4.68 -27.29
N LEU A 78 10.62 5.71 -26.45
CA LEU A 78 10.98 7.08 -26.84
C LEU A 78 12.46 7.22 -27.19
N ILE A 79 13.29 6.33 -26.65
CA ILE A 79 14.71 6.18 -27.00
C ILE A 79 15.02 4.69 -27.18
N ASP A 80 16.06 4.37 -27.96
CA ASP A 80 16.48 3.00 -28.25
C ASP A 80 17.77 2.58 -27.50
N LYS A 81 18.45 3.54 -26.86
CA LYS A 81 19.76 3.35 -26.24
C LYS A 81 19.87 4.07 -24.91
N ARG A 82 20.60 3.41 -24.01
CA ARG A 82 21.08 3.95 -22.74
C ARG A 82 22.21 4.96 -22.96
N ILE A 83 22.37 5.91 -22.05
CA ILE A 83 23.47 6.88 -22.04
C ILE A 83 24.69 6.27 -21.33
N ASP A 84 24.48 5.72 -20.14
CA ASP A 84 25.50 5.02 -19.33
C ASP A 84 24.83 3.90 -18.52
N PRO A 85 24.81 2.65 -19.03
CA PRO A 85 24.16 1.53 -18.35
C PRO A 85 24.64 1.28 -16.93
N ARG A 86 25.89 1.63 -16.60
CA ARG A 86 26.46 1.42 -15.26
C ARG A 86 25.85 2.41 -14.27
N LEU A 87 25.81 3.69 -14.62
CA LEU A 87 25.18 4.72 -13.78
C LEU A 87 23.67 4.51 -13.69
N GLU A 88 23.04 4.17 -14.80
CA GLU A 88 21.60 3.93 -14.86
C GLU A 88 21.19 2.73 -14.00
N SER A 89 21.99 1.67 -13.95
CA SER A 89 21.74 0.54 -13.05
C SER A 89 21.94 0.92 -11.59
N MET A 90 22.93 1.76 -11.28
CA MET A 90 23.26 2.16 -9.90
C MET A 90 22.20 3.08 -9.29
N PHE A 91 21.61 3.95 -10.11
CA PHE A 91 20.61 4.92 -9.66
C PHE A 91 19.16 4.46 -9.90
N ALA A 92 18.92 3.24 -10.41
CA ALA A 92 17.58 2.72 -10.68
C ALA A 92 16.85 2.10 -9.47
N ILE A 93 17.49 2.07 -8.30
CA ILE A 93 16.94 1.43 -7.09
C ILE A 93 15.82 2.30 -6.51
N GLY A 94 14.79 1.67 -5.94
CA GLY A 94 13.68 2.36 -5.26
C GLY A 94 14.13 3.12 -4.01
N VAL A 95 13.34 4.12 -3.58
CA VAL A 95 13.67 4.97 -2.42
C VAL A 95 12.90 4.62 -1.14
N ASP A 96 11.94 3.71 -1.21
CA ASP A 96 11.25 3.16 -0.03
C ASP A 96 12.01 1.95 0.54
N GLU A 97 11.84 1.72 1.85
CA GLU A 97 12.45 0.60 2.59
C GLU A 97 11.76 -0.73 2.25
N MET A 98 11.90 -1.19 1.01
CA MET A 98 11.32 -2.47 0.56
C MET A 98 12.25 -3.66 0.76
N SER A 99 13.57 -3.43 0.80
CA SER A 99 14.55 -4.42 1.23
C SER A 99 15.65 -3.76 2.08
N TRP A 100 15.99 -4.37 3.22
CA TRP A 100 17.09 -3.91 4.07
C TRP A 100 18.47 -4.12 3.43
N ASP A 101 18.53 -4.92 2.36
CA ASP A 101 19.76 -5.22 1.61
C ASP A 101 20.20 -4.06 0.70
N ASP A 102 19.27 -3.18 0.29
CA ASP A 102 19.56 -2.09 -0.66
C ASP A 102 20.35 -0.92 -0.05
N LEU A 103 20.32 -0.75 1.28
CA LEU A 103 20.96 0.37 1.98
C LEU A 103 22.41 0.10 2.42
N ASP A 104 22.96 -1.08 2.13
CA ASP A 104 24.31 -1.47 2.51
C ASP A 104 25.38 -0.76 1.66
N ASP A 105 26.05 0.24 2.26
CA ASP A 105 27.08 1.05 1.60
C ASP A 105 28.29 0.23 1.12
N ALA A 106 28.51 -0.97 1.68
CA ALA A 106 29.62 -1.83 1.27
C ALA A 106 29.48 -2.37 -0.17
N ARG A 107 28.30 -2.18 -0.80
CA ARG A 107 27.99 -2.68 -2.14
C ARG A 107 28.07 -1.62 -3.25
N TYR A 108 28.27 -0.34 -2.90
CA TYR A 108 28.23 0.76 -3.87
C TYR A 108 29.55 1.53 -3.97
N GLU A 109 30.18 1.47 -5.15
CA GLU A 109 31.25 2.39 -5.54
C GLU A 109 30.62 3.64 -6.21
N TRP A 110 30.18 4.59 -5.39
CA TRP A 110 29.54 5.81 -5.90
C TRP A 110 30.45 6.59 -6.86
N PRO A 111 29.95 7.01 -8.04
CA PRO A 111 30.69 7.84 -8.99
C PRO A 111 31.00 9.22 -8.43
N THR A 112 31.97 9.90 -9.03
CA THR A 112 32.31 11.26 -8.64
C THR A 112 31.17 12.24 -8.96
N VAL A 113 31.03 13.33 -8.18
CA VAL A 113 30.06 14.40 -8.44
C VAL A 113 30.18 14.93 -9.87
N ALA A 114 31.41 15.07 -10.39
CA ALA A 114 31.67 15.51 -11.75
C ALA A 114 31.17 14.52 -12.81
N GLU A 115 31.33 13.21 -12.60
CA GLU A 115 30.80 12.17 -13.50
C GLU A 115 29.27 12.17 -13.50
N VAL A 116 28.62 12.25 -12.34
CA VAL A 116 27.15 12.29 -12.26
C VAL A 116 26.62 13.56 -12.92
N ARG A 117 27.27 14.71 -12.70
CA ARG A 117 26.91 15.97 -13.37
C ARG A 117 27.06 15.88 -14.89
N ALA A 118 28.14 15.27 -15.38
CA ALA A 118 28.34 15.04 -16.81
C ALA A 118 27.26 14.11 -17.39
N TYR A 119 26.85 13.07 -16.65
CA TYR A 119 25.74 12.21 -17.02
C TYR A 119 24.41 12.97 -17.07
N ARG A 120 24.08 13.75 -16.02
CA ARG A 120 22.87 14.59 -15.99
C ARG A 120 22.81 15.56 -17.17
N ASN A 121 23.92 16.20 -17.54
CA ASN A 121 23.97 17.08 -18.71
C ASN A 121 23.61 16.34 -20.01
N LYS A 122 24.15 15.12 -20.21
CA LYS A 122 23.79 14.27 -21.35
C LYS A 122 22.33 13.85 -21.30
N ALA A 123 21.83 13.47 -20.13
CA ALA A 123 20.42 13.13 -19.94
C ALA A 123 19.52 14.33 -20.29
N ARG A 124 19.87 15.54 -19.86
CA ARG A 124 19.17 16.79 -20.21
C ARG A 124 19.11 17.00 -21.72
N GLU A 125 20.22 16.78 -22.44
CA GLU A 125 20.26 16.86 -23.91
C GLU A 125 19.35 15.82 -24.58
N VAL A 126 19.36 14.57 -24.10
CA VAL A 126 18.48 13.51 -24.61
C VAL A 126 17.02 13.82 -24.34
N ILE A 127 16.67 14.24 -23.12
CA ILE A 127 15.29 14.57 -22.75
C ILE A 127 14.79 15.78 -23.54
N ASP A 128 15.58 16.85 -23.63
CA ASP A 128 15.27 18.00 -24.48
C ASP A 128 15.05 17.58 -25.94
N GLY A 129 15.90 16.70 -26.47
CA GLY A 129 15.77 16.14 -27.81
C GLY A 129 14.47 15.36 -28.02
N VAL A 130 14.09 14.49 -27.08
CA VAL A 130 12.81 13.75 -27.12
C VAL A 130 11.64 14.74 -27.15
N ILE A 131 11.64 15.74 -26.25
CA ILE A 131 10.55 16.73 -26.20
C ILE A 131 10.53 17.57 -27.48
N ARG A 132 11.66 17.90 -28.11
CA ARG A 132 11.71 18.70 -29.33
C ARG A 132 11.27 17.96 -30.60
N TYR A 133 11.64 16.69 -30.72
CA TYR A 133 11.64 16.04 -32.02
C TYR A 133 10.66 14.87 -32.12
N THR A 134 10.21 14.31 -31.01
CA THR A 134 9.25 13.20 -31.04
C THR A 134 7.85 13.71 -31.41
N PRO A 135 7.21 13.18 -32.46
CA PRO A 135 5.82 13.52 -32.80
C PRO A 135 4.85 13.07 -31.71
N PHE A 136 3.84 13.89 -31.41
CA PHE A 136 2.73 13.53 -30.53
C PHE A 136 1.45 14.24 -30.99
N SER A 137 0.30 13.76 -30.53
CA SER A 137 -1.01 14.36 -30.77
C SER A 137 -1.60 14.93 -29.48
N LEU A 138 -2.59 15.83 -29.63
CA LEU A 138 -3.35 16.34 -28.50
C LEU A 138 -4.76 15.72 -28.50
N PRO A 139 -5.33 15.41 -27.31
CA PRO A 139 -4.70 15.50 -26.00
C PRO A 139 -3.63 14.40 -25.76
N ILE A 140 -2.63 14.70 -24.93
CA ILE A 140 -1.70 13.68 -24.41
C ILE A 140 -2.43 12.98 -23.25
N GLY A 141 -2.78 11.70 -23.44
CA GLY A 141 -3.50 10.88 -22.46
C GLY A 141 -2.63 9.77 -21.87
N TRP A 142 -3.23 9.01 -20.95
CA TRP A 142 -2.61 7.90 -20.20
C TRP A 142 -1.81 6.92 -21.06
N ASP A 143 -2.36 6.51 -22.21
CA ASP A 143 -1.74 5.54 -23.12
C ASP A 143 -0.74 6.16 -24.12
N ASP A 144 -0.60 7.49 -24.13
CA ASP A 144 0.33 8.18 -25.05
C ASP A 144 1.76 8.09 -24.48
N PRO A 145 2.77 7.66 -25.25
CA PRO A 145 4.16 7.66 -24.79
C PRO A 145 4.65 9.01 -24.25
N PHE A 146 4.11 10.14 -24.75
CA PHE A 146 4.45 11.48 -24.26
C PHE A 146 3.96 11.74 -22.83
N TRP A 147 3.03 10.94 -22.30
CA TRP A 147 2.66 10.95 -20.87
C TRP A 147 3.88 10.71 -19.97
N VAL A 148 4.82 9.88 -20.43
CA VAL A 148 6.05 9.53 -19.71
C VAL A 148 7.00 10.73 -19.58
N VAL A 149 6.92 11.72 -20.47
CA VAL A 149 7.64 12.99 -20.32
C VAL A 149 7.16 13.72 -19.06
N LEU A 150 5.85 13.84 -18.88
CA LEU A 150 5.27 14.50 -17.70
C LEU A 150 5.54 13.67 -16.45
N MET A 151 5.44 12.35 -16.53
CA MET A 151 5.81 11.45 -15.43
C MET A 151 7.22 11.70 -14.93
N GLY A 152 8.20 11.81 -15.83
CA GLY A 152 9.57 12.13 -15.45
C GLY A 152 9.69 13.51 -14.80
N ILE A 153 8.99 14.53 -15.32
CA ILE A 153 9.04 15.89 -14.78
C ILE A 153 8.40 15.96 -13.39
N GLU A 154 7.25 15.31 -13.17
CA GLU A 154 6.59 15.27 -11.87
C GLU A 154 7.37 14.43 -10.86
N HIS A 155 8.02 13.34 -11.30
CA HIS A 155 8.94 12.57 -10.47
C HIS A 155 10.14 13.41 -9.98
N ASP A 156 10.72 14.23 -10.87
CA ASP A 156 11.79 15.18 -10.52
C ASP A 156 11.34 16.17 -9.43
N ARG A 157 10.06 16.57 -9.42
CA ARG A 157 9.45 17.45 -8.40
C ARG A 157 9.27 16.74 -7.05
N ILE A 158 8.87 15.48 -7.03
CA ILE A 158 8.85 14.65 -5.80
C ILE A 158 10.25 14.60 -5.17
N HIS A 159 11.26 14.42 -6.00
CA HIS A 159 12.65 14.36 -5.54
C HIS A 159 13.21 15.72 -5.16
N LEU A 160 12.70 16.83 -5.70
CA LEU A 160 13.03 18.17 -5.24
C LEU A 160 12.66 18.34 -3.76
N GLU A 161 11.43 17.97 -3.41
CA GLU A 161 10.99 18.00 -2.02
C GLU A 161 11.80 17.02 -1.17
N THR A 162 11.89 15.75 -1.56
CA THR A 162 12.62 14.72 -0.81
C THR A 162 14.08 15.11 -0.55
N SER A 163 14.80 15.61 -1.55
CA SER A 163 16.21 15.99 -1.42
C SER A 163 16.39 17.15 -0.44
N SER A 164 15.44 18.10 -0.42
CA SER A 164 15.50 19.23 0.51
C SER A 164 15.30 18.82 1.98
N VAL A 165 14.48 17.79 2.26
CA VAL A 165 14.34 17.22 3.60
C VAL A 165 15.65 16.57 4.05
N LEU A 166 16.30 15.82 3.14
CA LEU A 166 17.59 15.20 3.42
C LEU A 166 18.70 16.23 3.66
N MET A 167 18.70 17.33 2.91
CA MET A 167 19.62 18.45 3.15
C MET A 167 19.41 19.10 4.52
N ARG A 168 18.16 19.27 4.93
CA ARG A 168 17.82 19.77 6.26
C ARG A 168 18.29 18.82 7.38
N GLN A 169 18.17 17.52 7.17
CA GLN A 169 18.67 16.48 8.09
C GLN A 169 20.20 16.36 8.10
N HIS A 170 20.89 16.94 7.11
CA HIS A 170 22.32 16.84 7.02
C HIS A 170 23.03 17.72 8.06
N ASP A 171 24.29 17.39 8.40
CA ASP A 171 25.09 18.24 9.29
C ASP A 171 25.24 19.64 8.69
N LEU A 172 25.14 20.65 9.55
CA LEU A 172 25.27 22.06 9.17
C LEU A 172 26.54 22.38 8.37
N LYS A 173 27.67 21.72 8.66
CA LYS A 173 28.94 21.94 7.94
C LYS A 173 28.87 21.56 6.46
N TYR A 174 27.94 20.68 6.08
CA TYR A 174 27.77 20.18 4.72
C TYR A 174 26.76 20.98 3.90
N VAL A 175 26.08 21.94 4.52
CA VAL A 175 25.14 22.84 3.84
C VAL A 175 25.53 24.31 4.05
N LYS A 176 25.07 25.19 3.17
CA LYS A 176 25.31 26.64 3.24
C LYS A 176 24.08 27.41 2.72
N PRO A 177 23.78 28.58 3.28
CA PRO A 177 22.72 29.44 2.75
C PRO A 177 22.95 29.76 1.26
N HIS A 178 21.87 29.78 0.49
CA HIS A 178 21.91 30.06 -0.94
C HIS A 178 20.86 31.11 -1.32
N LEU A 179 21.17 31.99 -2.28
CA LEU A 179 20.29 33.11 -2.65
C LEU A 179 18.92 32.65 -3.20
N ASN A 180 18.89 31.50 -3.89
CA ASN A 180 17.65 30.94 -4.44
C ASN A 180 16.81 30.18 -3.39
N TRP A 181 17.34 29.98 -2.18
CA TRP A 181 16.74 29.16 -1.12
C TRP A 181 16.64 29.95 0.20
N GLN A 182 16.19 31.20 0.13
CA GLN A 182 16.03 32.04 1.31
C GLN A 182 14.76 31.67 2.08
N PRO A 183 14.87 31.46 3.41
CA PRO A 183 13.70 31.19 4.23
C PRO A 183 12.90 32.46 4.51
N CYS A 184 11.68 32.28 5.00
CA CYS A 184 10.92 33.33 5.65
C CYS A 184 11.69 33.86 6.87
N ARG A 185 11.61 35.16 7.12
CA ARG A 185 12.22 35.81 8.29
C ARG A 185 11.17 36.39 9.25
N ASP A 186 9.90 36.28 8.89
CA ASP A 186 8.79 36.72 9.73
C ASP A 186 8.55 35.68 10.82
N SER A 187 8.51 36.12 12.06
CA SER A 187 8.18 35.27 13.22
C SER A 187 7.59 36.12 14.33
N GLY A 188 6.76 35.51 15.15
CA GLY A 188 6.05 36.16 16.25
C GLY A 188 5.59 35.17 17.32
N PRO A 189 4.78 35.64 18.27
CA PRO A 189 4.15 34.75 19.24
C PRO A 189 3.14 33.83 18.54
N ALA A 190 3.12 32.57 18.95
CA ALA A 190 2.19 31.58 18.42
C ALA A 190 0.72 32.03 18.62
N PRO A 191 -0.12 31.98 17.57
CA PRO A 191 -1.54 32.24 17.74
C PRO A 191 -2.19 31.11 18.54
N THR A 192 -3.17 31.45 19.38
CA THR A 192 -4.01 30.45 20.04
C THR A 192 -4.97 29.84 19.04
N ASN A 193 -4.98 28.52 18.94
CA ASN A 193 -5.84 27.79 18.03
C ASN A 193 -7.31 27.81 18.50
N THR A 194 -8.24 27.90 17.55
CA THR A 194 -9.69 27.84 17.80
C THR A 194 -10.32 26.74 16.95
N LEU A 195 -11.46 26.22 17.37
CA LEU A 195 -12.20 25.21 16.59
C LEU A 195 -13.18 25.88 15.62
N VAL A 196 -13.14 25.43 14.36
CA VAL A 196 -14.01 25.87 13.27
C VAL A 196 -14.95 24.73 12.91
N ASN A 197 -16.25 25.01 12.80
CA ASN A 197 -17.25 24.00 12.46
C ASN A 197 -17.24 23.74 10.95
N ILE A 198 -17.01 22.49 10.56
CA ILE A 198 -17.08 22.04 9.18
C ILE A 198 -18.40 21.27 9.00
N PRO A 199 -19.30 21.72 8.10
CA PRO A 199 -20.58 21.06 7.89
C PRO A 199 -20.41 19.70 7.23
N SER A 200 -21.34 18.78 7.52
CA SER A 200 -21.40 17.50 6.81
C SER A 200 -21.55 17.71 5.31
N GLY A 201 -21.06 16.77 4.53
CA GLY A 201 -21.19 16.82 3.09
C GLY A 201 -20.58 15.63 2.40
N ARG A 202 -20.91 15.51 1.11
CA ARG A 202 -20.42 14.46 0.23
C ARG A 202 -19.04 14.81 -0.31
N VAL A 203 -18.14 13.83 -0.26
CA VAL A 203 -16.84 13.86 -0.94
C VAL A 203 -16.90 12.93 -2.14
N VAL A 204 -16.40 13.40 -3.29
CA VAL A 204 -16.26 12.61 -4.52
C VAL A 204 -14.83 12.77 -5.01
N LEU A 205 -14.08 11.67 -5.01
CA LEU A 205 -12.70 11.59 -5.47
C LEU A 205 -12.57 10.61 -6.63
N GLY A 206 -11.44 10.68 -7.32
CA GLY A 206 -11.18 9.89 -8.51
C GLY A 206 -11.11 10.75 -9.77
N ARG A 207 -10.02 10.58 -10.53
CA ARG A 207 -9.79 11.28 -11.79
C ARG A 207 -10.33 10.48 -12.96
N ASP A 208 -10.85 11.20 -13.94
CA ASP A 208 -11.25 10.64 -15.21
C ASP A 208 -10.03 10.57 -16.14
N PHE A 209 -9.92 9.50 -16.95
CA PHE A 209 -8.82 9.34 -17.91
C PHE A 209 -8.82 10.40 -19.02
N THR A 210 -9.90 11.16 -19.17
CA THR A 210 -10.00 12.31 -20.09
C THR A 210 -9.62 13.64 -19.44
N ASP A 211 -9.27 13.66 -18.15
CA ASP A 211 -8.79 14.85 -17.46
C ASP A 211 -7.57 15.43 -18.20
N PRO A 212 -7.59 16.72 -18.58
CA PRO A 212 -6.53 17.32 -19.37
C PRO A 212 -5.29 17.64 -18.54
N ILE A 213 -5.07 17.08 -17.36
CA ILE A 213 -3.91 17.36 -16.52
C ILE A 213 -3.28 16.04 -16.08
N TYR A 214 -1.96 15.99 -15.99
CA TYR A 214 -1.24 14.82 -15.47
C TYR A 214 -1.70 14.42 -14.05
N GLY A 215 -1.81 13.12 -13.78
CA GLY A 215 -2.08 12.55 -12.46
C GLY A 215 -1.39 11.22 -12.26
N TRP A 216 -1.06 10.86 -11.02
CA TRP A 216 -0.55 9.53 -10.68
C TRP A 216 -1.67 8.48 -10.72
N ASP A 217 -1.31 7.21 -10.92
CA ASP A 217 -2.24 6.08 -10.97
C ASP A 217 -3.21 6.00 -9.80
N ASN A 218 -2.72 6.34 -8.61
CA ASN A 218 -3.50 6.32 -7.37
C ASN A 218 -4.59 7.40 -7.28
N GLU A 219 -4.58 8.38 -8.18
CA GLU A 219 -5.60 9.42 -8.29
C GLU A 219 -6.80 8.98 -9.15
N TYR A 220 -6.64 7.93 -9.96
CA TYR A 220 -7.70 7.39 -10.83
C TYR A 220 -8.55 6.34 -10.11
N GLY A 221 -9.69 6.03 -10.70
CA GLY A 221 -10.75 5.22 -10.09
C GLY A 221 -11.86 6.11 -9.54
N HIS A 222 -12.64 5.59 -8.61
CA HIS A 222 -13.78 6.28 -8.02
C HIS A 222 -13.84 6.03 -6.52
N HIS A 223 -14.07 7.10 -5.77
CA HIS A 223 -14.38 7.04 -4.35
C HIS A 223 -15.44 8.06 -4.01
N GLN A 224 -16.37 7.67 -3.15
CA GLN A 224 -17.45 8.54 -2.71
C GLN A 224 -17.87 8.18 -1.29
N VAL A 225 -17.99 9.20 -0.45
CA VAL A 225 -18.43 9.04 0.94
C VAL A 225 -19.20 10.27 1.44
N GLU A 226 -20.14 10.04 2.35
CA GLU A 226 -20.78 11.10 3.12
C GLU A 226 -19.99 11.32 4.42
N VAL A 227 -19.46 12.52 4.60
CA VAL A 227 -18.66 12.89 5.77
C VAL A 227 -19.57 13.63 6.76
N PRO A 228 -19.70 13.16 8.02
CA PRO A 228 -20.43 13.87 9.07
C PRO A 228 -19.82 15.25 9.37
N ALA A 229 -20.57 16.10 10.08
CA ALA A 229 -20.04 17.37 10.55
C ALA A 229 -18.97 17.13 11.63
N PHE A 230 -17.93 17.94 11.62
CA PHE A 230 -16.84 17.88 12.60
C PHE A 230 -16.31 19.28 12.89
N GLN A 231 -15.40 19.42 13.85
CA GLN A 231 -14.68 20.67 14.05
C GLN A 231 -13.21 20.48 13.66
N ALA A 232 -12.61 21.45 13.01
CA ALA A 232 -11.19 21.48 12.73
C ALA A 232 -10.50 22.56 13.57
N SER A 233 -9.23 22.39 13.93
CA SER A 233 -8.45 23.54 14.38
C SER A 233 -8.44 24.63 13.30
N GLY A 234 -8.32 25.90 13.65
CA GLY A 234 -8.34 27.03 12.71
C GLY A 234 -7.00 27.20 12.00
N TYR A 235 -5.91 27.04 12.76
CA TYR A 235 -4.54 27.03 12.25
C TYR A 235 -3.97 25.61 12.25
N LEU A 236 -2.94 25.36 11.43
CA LEU A 236 -2.04 24.24 11.64
C LEU A 236 -1.45 24.30 13.06
N VAL A 237 -1.10 23.15 13.64
CA VAL A 237 -0.45 23.14 14.96
C VAL A 237 0.89 23.85 14.85
N SER A 238 1.06 24.91 15.63
CA SER A 238 2.29 25.71 15.64
C SER A 238 3.37 25.08 16.52
N ASN A 239 4.63 25.50 16.35
CA ASN A 239 5.71 25.12 17.26
C ASN A 239 5.37 25.50 18.72
N GLY A 240 4.74 26.65 18.93
CA GLY A 240 4.33 27.12 20.25
C GLY A 240 3.23 26.27 20.87
N GLU A 241 2.24 25.86 20.07
CA GLU A 241 1.20 24.93 20.52
C GLU A 241 1.78 23.53 20.83
N PHE A 242 2.70 23.05 19.99
CA PHE A 242 3.36 21.76 20.21
C PHE A 242 4.30 21.76 21.42
N LEU A 243 4.86 22.92 21.79
CA LEU A 243 5.69 23.06 23.00
C LEU A 243 4.92 22.65 24.26
N GLU A 244 3.59 22.85 24.30
CA GLU A 244 2.76 22.45 25.43
C GLU A 244 2.79 20.92 25.62
N PHE A 245 2.67 20.16 24.53
CA PHE A 245 2.80 18.69 24.54
C PHE A 245 4.20 18.24 25.00
N VAL A 246 5.25 18.88 24.48
CA VAL A 246 6.64 18.58 24.89
C VAL A 246 6.82 18.83 26.38
N THR A 247 6.39 19.99 26.87
CA THR A 247 6.53 20.43 28.27
C THR A 247 5.70 19.58 29.23
N ALA A 248 4.54 19.07 28.78
CA ALA A 248 3.71 18.14 29.53
C ALA A 248 4.28 16.70 29.60
N GLY A 249 5.48 16.46 29.06
CA GLY A 249 6.12 15.14 29.09
C GLY A 249 5.63 14.20 27.98
N GLY A 250 5.11 14.74 26.87
CA GLY A 250 4.55 13.96 25.76
C GLY A 250 5.48 12.87 25.19
N TYR A 251 6.79 13.13 25.16
CA TYR A 251 7.82 12.17 24.72
C TYR A 251 8.24 11.17 25.81
N THR A 252 7.84 11.38 27.05
CA THR A 252 8.15 10.48 28.18
C THR A 252 6.98 9.60 28.60
N ASP A 253 5.77 9.93 28.15
CA ASP A 253 4.55 9.21 28.50
C ASP A 253 4.20 8.17 27.42
N ASP A 254 4.52 6.90 27.68
CA ASP A 254 4.25 5.77 26.77
C ASP A 254 2.76 5.62 26.41
N SER A 255 1.83 6.08 27.27
CA SER A 255 0.38 5.91 27.05
C SER A 255 -0.15 6.73 25.87
N LEU A 256 0.61 7.75 25.44
CA LEU A 256 0.27 8.60 24.30
C LEU A 256 0.68 7.99 22.95
N TRP A 257 1.42 6.89 22.96
CA TRP A 257 1.99 6.30 21.75
C TRP A 257 1.37 4.91 21.49
N GLY A 258 0.91 4.69 20.26
CA GLY A 258 0.58 3.34 19.80
C GLY A 258 1.85 2.50 19.65
N GLU A 259 1.70 1.19 19.44
CA GLU A 259 2.83 0.25 19.36
C GLU A 259 3.93 0.70 18.38
N GLU A 260 3.57 1.04 17.13
CA GLU A 260 4.50 1.54 16.12
C GLU A 260 5.19 2.84 16.56
N GLY A 261 4.42 3.79 17.12
CA GLY A 261 4.92 5.06 17.63
C GLY A 261 5.92 4.89 18.76
N LEU A 262 5.63 3.98 19.68
CA LEU A 262 6.50 3.67 20.81
C LEU A 262 7.78 2.96 20.36
N GLY A 263 7.66 2.05 19.40
CA GLY A 263 8.79 1.40 18.74
C GLY A 263 9.73 2.42 18.09
N TRP A 264 9.18 3.32 17.28
CA TRP A 264 9.94 4.42 16.67
C TRP A 264 10.60 5.32 17.71
N ARG A 265 9.85 5.81 18.71
CA ARG A 265 10.37 6.74 19.72
C ARG A 265 11.54 6.13 20.50
N ARG A 266 11.46 4.83 20.83
CA ARG A 266 12.53 4.08 21.50
C ARG A 266 13.74 3.87 20.59
N PHE A 267 13.52 3.53 19.32
CA PHE A 267 14.58 3.36 18.33
C PHE A 267 15.33 4.67 18.07
N ALA A 268 14.60 5.74 17.76
CA ALA A 268 15.13 7.07 17.49
C ALA A 268 15.64 7.79 18.74
N ARG A 269 15.24 7.32 19.95
CA ARG A 269 15.47 7.99 21.24
C ARG A 269 14.98 9.44 21.21
N ALA A 270 13.81 9.65 20.61
CA ALA A 270 13.26 10.98 20.41
C ALA A 270 12.75 11.57 21.74
N GLU A 271 13.17 12.79 22.04
CA GLU A 271 12.77 13.56 23.25
C GLU A 271 11.99 14.84 22.90
N PHE A 272 12.06 15.27 21.64
CA PHE A 272 11.44 16.47 21.06
C PHE A 272 11.43 16.33 19.52
N PRO A 273 10.71 17.21 18.79
CA PRO A 273 10.68 17.15 17.33
C PRO A 273 12.07 17.18 16.69
N THR A 274 12.27 16.40 15.63
CA THR A 274 13.60 16.13 15.03
C THR A 274 14.38 17.40 14.63
N PHE A 275 13.69 18.46 14.22
CA PHE A 275 14.33 19.70 13.76
C PHE A 275 14.44 20.79 14.83
N TRP A 276 14.04 20.49 16.07
CA TRP A 276 14.27 21.39 17.20
C TRP A 276 15.68 21.19 17.75
N VAL A 277 16.43 22.28 17.88
CA VAL A 277 17.81 22.26 18.35
C VAL A 277 17.90 22.93 19.72
N PRO A 278 18.26 22.19 20.78
CA PRO A 278 18.52 22.78 22.09
C PRO A 278 19.68 23.78 22.04
N SER A 279 19.55 24.91 22.72
CA SER A 279 20.59 25.93 22.82
C SER A 279 20.62 26.57 24.22
N ALA A 280 21.67 27.32 24.54
CA ALA A 280 21.79 28.00 25.85
C ALA A 280 20.67 29.00 26.12
N ASP A 281 20.12 29.63 25.07
CA ASP A 281 19.08 30.65 25.15
C ASP A 281 17.66 30.07 24.90
N GLY A 282 17.50 28.75 24.93
CA GLY A 282 16.24 28.05 24.66
C GLY A 282 16.31 27.20 23.39
N TRP A 283 15.29 27.26 22.54
CA TRP A 283 15.21 26.44 21.32
C TRP A 283 15.60 27.22 20.06
N LYS A 284 16.17 26.49 19.10
CA LYS A 284 16.34 26.93 17.71
C LYS A 284 15.61 25.96 16.78
N LEU A 285 15.31 26.42 15.57
CA LEU A 285 14.75 25.58 14.52
C LEU A 285 15.80 25.34 13.42
N ARG A 286 16.02 24.07 13.08
CA ARG A 286 16.81 23.66 11.93
C ARG A 286 16.01 23.91 10.65
N LEU A 287 16.50 24.81 9.80
CA LEU A 287 16.02 25.03 8.43
C LEU A 287 16.90 24.29 7.42
N LEU A 288 16.59 24.41 6.12
CA LEU A 288 17.32 23.75 5.03
C LEU A 288 18.85 23.89 5.13
N ALA A 289 19.33 25.12 5.37
CA ALA A 289 20.76 25.43 5.31
C ALA A 289 21.31 26.20 6.53
N GLU A 290 20.47 26.47 7.53
CA GLU A 290 20.83 27.25 8.72
C GLU A 290 20.01 26.84 9.94
N GLU A 291 20.38 27.36 11.11
CA GLU A 291 19.56 27.34 12.33
C GLU A 291 19.13 28.76 12.65
N VAL A 292 17.86 28.94 12.99
CA VAL A 292 17.29 30.23 13.36
C VAL A 292 16.75 30.20 14.79
N PRO A 293 16.60 31.35 15.47
CA PRO A 293 15.82 31.42 16.70
C PRO A 293 14.43 30.80 16.49
N MET A 294 13.92 30.06 17.48
CA MET A 294 12.67 29.30 17.32
C MET A 294 11.50 30.21 16.92
N PRO A 295 10.90 30.01 15.73
CA PRO A 295 9.71 30.73 15.32
C PRO A 295 8.47 30.00 15.84
N TRP A 296 7.96 30.45 16.99
CA TRP A 296 6.87 29.77 17.69
C TRP A 296 5.55 29.76 16.92
N ASP A 297 5.32 30.74 16.05
CA ASP A 297 4.13 30.86 15.21
C ASP A 297 4.20 30.13 13.87
N TRP A 298 5.30 29.45 13.57
CA TRP A 298 5.40 28.57 12.38
C TRP A 298 4.78 27.21 12.69
N PRO A 299 4.34 26.45 11.66
CA PRO A 299 3.83 25.10 11.88
C PRO A 299 4.92 24.22 12.48
N VAL A 300 4.53 23.34 13.40
CA VAL A 300 5.40 22.26 13.83
C VAL A 300 5.54 21.25 12.70
N GLU A 301 6.75 20.75 12.50
CA GLU A 301 7.03 19.70 11.52
C GLU A 301 7.38 18.40 12.25
N THR A 302 6.62 17.36 11.96
CA THR A 302 6.65 16.08 12.67
C THR A 302 6.41 14.93 11.71
N ASN A 303 6.77 13.72 12.12
CA ASN A 303 6.24 12.52 11.49
C ASN A 303 4.78 12.27 11.94
N CYS A 304 4.12 11.27 11.35
CA CYS A 304 2.73 10.94 11.66
C CYS A 304 2.54 10.42 13.09
N LEU A 305 3.55 9.72 13.63
CA LEU A 305 3.50 9.08 14.94
C LEU A 305 3.50 10.13 16.06
N GLU A 306 4.35 11.15 15.94
CA GLU A 306 4.39 12.33 16.80
C GLU A 306 3.07 13.11 16.75
N ALA A 307 2.55 13.36 15.54
CA ALA A 307 1.28 14.06 15.34
C ALA A 307 0.11 13.34 16.02
N ARG A 308 0.02 12.01 15.89
CA ARG A 308 -0.97 11.18 16.58
C ARG A 308 -0.80 11.23 18.11
N ALA A 309 0.43 11.20 18.61
CA ALA A 309 0.70 11.28 20.05
C ALA A 309 0.23 12.63 20.64
N PHE A 310 0.47 13.72 19.90
CA PHE A 310 -0.07 15.03 20.26
C PHE A 310 -1.61 15.02 20.30
N CYS A 311 -2.28 14.47 19.29
CA CYS A 311 -3.73 14.38 19.28
C CYS A 311 -4.29 13.59 20.49
N ARG A 312 -3.66 12.47 20.85
CA ARG A 312 -4.05 11.69 22.05
C ARG A 312 -3.85 12.47 23.33
N TRP A 313 -2.75 13.22 23.44
CA TRP A 313 -2.51 14.10 24.59
C TRP A 313 -3.58 15.18 24.66
N LYS A 314 -3.85 15.87 23.55
CA LYS A 314 -4.85 16.93 23.49
C LYS A 314 -6.25 16.40 23.80
N ALA A 315 -6.59 15.19 23.34
CA ALA A 315 -7.83 14.51 23.70
C ALA A 315 -7.93 14.29 25.22
N ARG A 316 -6.84 13.84 25.85
CA ARG A 316 -6.78 13.64 27.30
C ARG A 316 -6.95 14.95 28.08
N GLU A 317 -6.25 16.01 27.68
CA GLU A 317 -6.29 17.30 28.38
C GLU A 317 -7.64 18.02 28.23
N THR A 318 -8.26 17.91 27.05
CA THR A 318 -9.52 18.61 26.76
C THR A 318 -10.77 17.79 27.06
N GLY A 319 -10.65 16.46 27.17
CA GLY A 319 -11.77 15.53 27.24
C GLY A 319 -12.56 15.41 25.93
N GLN A 320 -12.06 15.98 24.82
CA GLN A 320 -12.70 15.91 23.50
C GLN A 320 -12.08 14.78 22.66
N SER A 321 -12.84 14.26 21.68
CA SER A 321 -12.32 13.28 20.72
C SER A 321 -11.45 13.95 19.66
N VAL A 322 -10.15 14.11 19.96
CA VAL A 322 -9.16 14.77 19.10
C VAL A 322 -8.36 13.73 18.30
N ARG A 323 -8.26 13.90 16.98
CA ARG A 323 -7.44 13.07 16.08
C ARG A 323 -6.95 13.83 14.86
N LEU A 324 -6.13 13.19 14.02
CA LEU A 324 -5.83 13.72 12.69
C LEU A 324 -7.07 13.61 11.79
N PRO A 325 -7.21 14.48 10.75
CA PRO A 325 -8.28 14.34 9.77
C PRO A 325 -8.11 13.06 8.94
N THR A 326 -9.20 12.51 8.41
CA THR A 326 -9.12 11.58 7.28
C THR A 326 -8.84 12.33 5.97
N GLU A 327 -8.47 11.62 4.89
CA GLU A 327 -8.38 12.20 3.54
C GLU A 327 -9.71 12.90 3.18
N ASP A 328 -10.83 12.27 3.47
CA ASP A 328 -12.17 12.81 3.17
C ASP A 328 -12.48 14.09 3.97
N GLU A 329 -12.15 14.12 5.26
CA GLU A 329 -12.32 15.31 6.10
C GLU A 329 -11.42 16.47 5.63
N TRP A 330 -10.21 16.17 5.13
CA TRP A 330 -9.38 17.19 4.50
C TRP A 330 -10.05 17.78 3.26
N HIS A 331 -10.63 16.94 2.40
CA HIS A 331 -11.40 17.41 1.25
C HIS A 331 -12.64 18.24 1.66
N ARG A 332 -13.32 17.87 2.75
CA ARG A 332 -14.40 18.70 3.31
C ARG A 332 -13.93 20.08 3.76
N MET A 333 -12.74 20.17 4.38
CA MET A 333 -12.15 21.46 4.74
C MET A 333 -11.82 22.28 3.51
N TYR A 334 -11.22 21.66 2.48
CA TYR A 334 -10.92 22.31 1.19
C TYR A 334 -12.17 22.89 0.53
N ASP A 335 -13.26 22.12 0.47
CA ASP A 335 -14.55 22.54 -0.08
C ASP A 335 -15.20 23.67 0.73
N HIS A 336 -15.15 23.56 2.07
CA HIS A 336 -15.76 24.51 3.01
C HIS A 336 -15.20 25.92 2.82
N VAL A 337 -13.90 26.03 2.59
CA VAL A 337 -13.24 27.32 2.36
C VAL A 337 -13.24 27.76 0.89
N HIS A 338 -13.94 27.02 0.03
CA HIS A 338 -14.09 27.30 -1.40
C HIS A 338 -12.76 27.47 -2.13
N LEU A 339 -11.78 26.62 -1.81
CA LEU A 339 -10.49 26.64 -2.49
C LEU A 339 -10.59 26.06 -3.91
N SER A 340 -9.61 26.45 -4.72
CA SER A 340 -9.37 25.91 -6.05
C SER A 340 -7.87 25.82 -6.28
N ASP A 341 -7.46 25.02 -7.27
CA ASP A 341 -6.05 24.88 -7.61
C ASP A 341 -5.41 26.21 -8.00
N VAL A 342 -4.10 26.33 -7.78
CA VAL A 342 -3.34 27.54 -8.07
C VAL A 342 -3.45 27.90 -9.56
N PRO A 343 -3.83 29.14 -9.91
CA PRO A 343 -3.93 29.57 -11.31
C PRO A 343 -2.55 29.65 -11.98
N HIS A 344 -2.54 29.55 -13.32
CA HIS A 344 -1.30 29.54 -14.11
C HIS A 344 -0.59 30.90 -14.18
N ASP A 345 -1.32 31.99 -14.00
CA ASP A 345 -0.88 33.36 -14.24
C ASP A 345 -0.71 34.21 -12.97
N ALA A 346 -0.91 33.61 -11.78
CA ALA A 346 -0.76 34.29 -10.51
C ALA A 346 0.02 33.45 -9.47
N PRO A 347 0.70 34.11 -8.51
CA PRO A 347 1.30 33.41 -7.38
C PRO A 347 0.22 32.71 -6.55
N ALA A 348 0.59 31.61 -5.89
CA ALA A 348 -0.29 30.91 -4.97
C ALA A 348 -0.72 31.83 -3.82
N ALA A 349 -2.02 31.81 -3.51
CA ALA A 349 -2.57 32.42 -2.29
C ALA A 349 -2.28 31.57 -1.03
N ALA A 350 -1.19 30.80 -1.06
CA ALA A 350 -0.70 29.91 -0.02
C ALA A 350 0.83 29.79 -0.16
N ASN A 351 1.52 29.29 0.87
CA ASN A 351 2.96 29.00 0.77
C ASN A 351 3.18 27.69 -0.01
N LEU A 352 3.20 27.77 -1.34
CA LEU A 352 3.37 26.67 -2.29
C LEU A 352 4.31 27.09 -3.43
N HIS A 353 4.75 26.13 -4.25
CA HIS A 353 5.50 26.35 -5.49
C HIS A 353 6.82 27.13 -5.38
N LEU A 354 7.34 27.35 -4.17
CA LEU A 354 8.44 28.28 -3.91
C LEU A 354 8.15 29.71 -4.40
N ASP A 355 6.87 30.11 -4.46
CA ASP A 355 6.46 31.45 -4.88
C ASP A 355 6.87 32.53 -3.86
N HIS A 356 6.94 32.14 -2.59
CA HIS A 356 7.19 33.05 -1.47
C HIS A 356 8.55 32.79 -0.82
N TRP A 357 8.74 31.64 -0.17
CA TRP A 357 9.93 31.31 0.61
C TRP A 357 10.38 29.86 0.45
N ALA A 358 11.65 29.60 0.78
CA ALA A 358 12.22 28.26 0.89
C ALA A 358 12.15 27.72 2.34
N SER A 359 11.01 27.93 2.99
CA SER A 359 10.70 27.43 4.32
C SER A 359 9.21 27.60 4.61
N SER A 360 8.76 27.03 5.72
CA SER A 360 7.50 27.41 6.34
C SER A 360 7.48 28.90 6.73
N CYS A 361 6.29 29.41 7.05
CA CYS A 361 6.02 30.77 7.51
C CYS A 361 4.98 30.76 8.65
N PRO A 362 4.66 31.91 9.29
CA PRO A 362 3.65 31.96 10.34
C PRO A 362 2.31 31.35 9.90
N VAL A 363 1.70 30.52 10.76
CA VAL A 363 0.47 29.75 10.47
C VAL A 363 -0.77 30.61 10.24
N ASN A 364 -0.69 31.91 10.54
CA ASN A 364 -1.75 32.90 10.33
C ASN A 364 -1.50 33.78 9.10
N ARG A 365 -0.52 33.42 8.25
CA ARG A 365 -0.15 34.22 7.07
C ARG A 365 -1.16 34.08 5.93
N PHE A 366 -1.57 32.85 5.61
CA PHE A 366 -2.50 32.56 4.51
C PHE A 366 -3.84 32.09 5.07
N ILE A 367 -4.81 32.99 5.07
CA ILE A 367 -6.17 32.74 5.56
C ILE A 367 -7.07 32.35 4.38
N HIS A 368 -7.71 31.18 4.47
CA HIS A 368 -8.69 30.66 3.54
C HIS A 368 -10.06 30.64 4.23
N GLY A 369 -10.79 31.75 4.16
CA GLY A 369 -12.06 31.88 4.88
C GLY A 369 -11.84 31.92 6.41
N ASP A 370 -12.36 30.93 7.13
CA ASP A 370 -12.24 30.77 8.58
C ASP A 370 -11.12 29.82 9.01
N LEU A 371 -10.46 29.14 8.06
CA LEU A 371 -9.26 28.33 8.28
C LEU A 371 -8.03 29.06 7.71
N ALA A 372 -6.84 28.68 8.17
CA ALA A 372 -5.57 29.11 7.59
C ALA A 372 -4.77 27.90 7.10
N ASP A 373 -3.95 28.04 6.05
CA ASP A 373 -3.07 26.99 5.54
C ASP A 373 -3.78 25.63 5.33
N VAL A 374 -4.99 25.64 4.73
CA VAL A 374 -5.66 24.40 4.27
C VAL A 374 -4.82 23.71 3.19
N VAL A 375 -4.10 24.49 2.40
CA VAL A 375 -3.05 24.07 1.46
C VAL A 375 -1.78 24.87 1.74
N GLY A 376 -0.62 24.31 1.41
CA GLY A 376 0.67 24.96 1.56
C GLY A 376 1.22 25.00 2.98
N ASN A 377 2.37 25.67 3.11
CA ASN A 377 3.19 25.76 4.30
C ASN A 377 3.84 24.41 4.63
N VAL A 378 3.05 23.42 5.05
CA VAL A 378 3.50 22.03 5.27
C VAL A 378 2.42 21.07 4.79
N TRP A 379 2.86 19.88 4.36
CA TRP A 379 1.95 18.75 4.18
C TRP A 379 1.21 18.45 5.50
N GLN A 380 -0.04 18.01 5.40
CA GLN A 380 -0.86 17.65 6.56
C GLN A 380 -1.06 16.15 6.65
N TRP A 381 -0.62 15.54 7.75
CA TRP A 381 -0.85 14.11 8.02
C TRP A 381 -2.35 13.79 8.20
N CYS A 382 -2.80 12.74 7.50
CA CYS A 382 -4.13 12.18 7.66
C CYS A 382 -4.10 10.81 8.37
N GLU A 383 -5.23 10.40 8.97
CA GLU A 383 -5.41 9.06 9.53
C GLU A 383 -5.47 7.95 8.46
N THR A 384 -5.91 8.32 7.25
CA THR A 384 -6.17 7.42 6.14
C THR A 384 -4.86 6.81 5.61
N PRO A 385 -4.68 5.47 5.66
CA PRO A 385 -3.60 4.81 4.94
C PRO A 385 -3.83 4.97 3.43
N THR A 386 -2.77 4.87 2.62
CA THR A 386 -2.97 4.84 1.15
C THR A 386 -3.65 3.54 0.72
N TYR A 387 -4.56 3.64 -0.24
CA TYR A 387 -5.39 2.55 -0.73
C TYR A 387 -5.82 2.81 -2.18
N PRO A 388 -6.07 1.74 -2.97
CA PRO A 388 -6.59 1.89 -4.32
C PRO A 388 -8.06 2.31 -4.28
N PHE A 389 -8.44 3.27 -5.13
CA PHE A 389 -9.86 3.54 -5.38
C PHE A 389 -10.52 2.41 -6.18
N ASP A 390 -11.86 2.38 -6.18
CA ASP A 390 -12.60 1.43 -7.02
C ASP A 390 -12.32 1.73 -8.49
N GLY A 391 -11.85 0.74 -9.24
CA GLY A 391 -11.40 0.95 -10.62
C GLY A 391 -9.99 1.52 -10.77
N PHE A 392 -9.19 1.55 -9.69
CA PHE A 392 -7.75 1.78 -9.77
C PHE A 392 -7.09 0.83 -10.79
N ASP A 393 -6.22 1.40 -11.62
CA ASP A 393 -5.38 0.69 -12.57
C ASP A 393 -3.95 1.23 -12.51
N VAL A 394 -2.98 0.32 -12.62
CA VAL A 394 -1.56 0.63 -12.46
C VAL A 394 -1.02 1.15 -13.79
N HIS A 395 -0.24 2.23 -13.77
CA HIS A 395 0.39 2.69 -15.00
C HIS A 395 1.48 1.71 -15.47
N PRO A 396 1.42 1.14 -16.69
CA PRO A 396 2.30 0.04 -17.11
C PRO A 396 3.79 0.41 -17.19
N ILE A 397 4.11 1.70 -17.35
CA ILE A 397 5.49 2.19 -17.37
C ILE A 397 6.06 2.43 -15.96
N TYR A 398 5.22 2.53 -14.93
CA TYR A 398 5.65 2.80 -13.55
C TYR A 398 4.83 2.01 -12.53
N ASP A 399 4.94 0.69 -12.62
CA ASP A 399 4.13 -0.28 -11.88
C ASP A 399 4.53 -0.45 -10.41
N ASP A 400 5.71 0.06 -10.03
CA ASP A 400 6.30 0.02 -8.70
C ASP A 400 6.17 1.35 -7.92
N PHE A 401 5.44 2.35 -8.44
CA PHE A 401 5.21 3.63 -7.74
C PHE A 401 4.22 3.51 -6.57
N THR A 402 2.95 3.24 -6.88
CA THR A 402 1.87 3.27 -5.87
C THR A 402 1.61 1.91 -5.27
N SER A 403 1.44 0.87 -6.08
CA SER A 403 0.97 -0.45 -5.64
C SER A 403 1.70 -1.00 -4.40
N PRO A 404 3.03 -0.86 -4.29
CA PRO A 404 3.76 -1.35 -3.11
C PRO A 404 3.42 -0.58 -1.82
N THR A 405 2.93 0.66 -1.92
CA THR A 405 2.57 1.49 -0.76
C THR A 405 1.23 1.12 -0.14
N PHE A 406 0.41 0.31 -0.81
CA PHE A 406 -0.88 -0.18 -0.30
C PHE A 406 -0.71 -1.29 0.74
N ASP A 407 0.09 -1.03 1.77
CA ASP A 407 0.58 -1.98 2.76
C ASP A 407 0.11 -1.65 4.19
N GLU A 408 -0.79 -0.67 4.33
CA GLU A 408 -1.29 -0.13 5.60
C GLU A 408 -0.20 0.45 6.52
N ARG A 409 1.01 0.71 6.01
CA ARG A 409 2.12 1.34 6.73
C ARG A 409 2.42 2.75 6.21
N HIS A 410 1.87 3.10 5.04
CA HIS A 410 1.90 4.44 4.47
C HIS A 410 0.62 5.20 4.76
N ASN A 411 0.75 6.45 5.21
CA ASN A 411 -0.39 7.33 5.45
C ASN A 411 -0.42 8.48 4.45
N ILE A 412 -1.63 8.82 4.02
CA ILE A 412 -1.88 9.93 3.10
C ILE A 412 -1.49 11.25 3.79
N ILE A 413 -0.84 12.11 3.02
CA ILE A 413 -0.60 13.51 3.35
C ILE A 413 -1.28 14.39 2.29
N LYS A 414 -1.85 15.52 2.72
CA LYS A 414 -2.59 16.43 1.83
C LYS A 414 -2.11 17.87 1.93
N GLY A 415 -2.37 18.63 0.86
CA GLY A 415 -2.26 20.09 0.82
C GLY A 415 -0.94 20.67 0.30
N GLY A 416 0.12 19.87 0.17
CA GLY A 416 1.43 20.36 -0.29
C GLY A 416 2.17 21.20 0.76
N SER A 417 3.51 21.16 0.74
CA SER A 417 4.37 22.04 1.54
C SER A 417 4.84 23.27 0.75
N TRP A 418 5.60 24.16 1.38
CA TRP A 418 6.21 25.33 0.74
C TRP A 418 7.04 25.01 -0.53
N ILE A 419 7.57 23.79 -0.64
CA ILE A 419 8.34 23.31 -1.80
C ILE A 419 7.52 22.48 -2.78
N ALA A 420 6.32 22.02 -2.40
CA ALA A 420 5.46 21.21 -3.24
C ALA A 420 5.08 21.97 -4.51
N THR A 421 5.35 21.35 -5.67
CA THR A 421 5.14 21.97 -6.98
C THR A 421 4.55 20.97 -7.97
N GLY A 422 3.94 21.46 -9.07
CA GLY A 422 3.38 20.57 -10.08
C GLY A 422 2.17 19.81 -9.52
N ASN A 423 2.15 18.49 -9.72
CA ASN A 423 1.09 17.62 -9.19
C ASN A 423 1.00 17.73 -7.65
N GLU A 424 2.10 17.80 -6.91
CA GLU A 424 2.12 17.83 -5.44
C GLU A 424 1.24 18.91 -4.79
N SER A 425 0.97 20.02 -5.50
CA SER A 425 0.16 21.13 -4.98
C SER A 425 -1.32 21.06 -5.35
N ARG A 426 -1.74 20.06 -6.14
CA ARG A 426 -3.10 19.97 -6.69
C ARG A 426 -4.05 19.33 -5.68
N HIS A 427 -5.33 19.70 -5.77
CA HIS A 427 -6.42 19.14 -4.95
C HIS A 427 -6.52 17.60 -5.05
N ALA A 428 -6.41 17.08 -6.27
CA ALA A 428 -6.59 15.66 -6.55
C ALA A 428 -5.45 14.76 -6.06
N SER A 429 -4.30 15.34 -5.72
CA SER A 429 -3.06 14.59 -5.52
C SER A 429 -3.09 13.75 -4.26
N ARG A 430 -2.59 12.51 -4.39
CA ARG A 430 -2.58 11.53 -3.29
C ARG A 430 -1.14 11.09 -3.08
N TYR A 431 -0.50 11.66 -2.07
CA TYR A 431 0.84 11.28 -1.65
C TYR A 431 0.78 10.55 -0.32
N ALA A 432 1.63 9.53 -0.16
CA ALA A 432 1.67 8.75 1.07
C ALA A 432 3.10 8.41 1.43
N PHE A 433 3.39 8.42 2.73
CA PHE A 433 4.72 8.15 3.26
C PHE A 433 4.63 7.24 4.49
N ARG A 434 5.70 6.49 4.77
CA ARG A 434 5.85 5.76 6.03
C ARG A 434 5.69 6.73 7.19
N ARG A 435 4.93 6.32 8.20
CA ARG A 435 4.55 7.17 9.33
C ARG A 435 5.72 7.73 10.15
N HIS A 436 6.87 7.07 10.10
CA HIS A 436 8.07 7.45 10.83
C HIS A 436 9.05 8.31 10.03
N PHE A 437 8.82 8.49 8.72
CA PHE A 437 9.67 9.38 7.91
C PHE A 437 9.30 10.84 8.09
N PHE A 438 10.32 11.67 8.01
CA PHE A 438 10.16 13.11 7.96
C PHE A 438 9.98 13.54 6.51
N GLN A 439 9.03 14.43 6.32
CA GLN A 439 8.82 15.27 5.14
C GLN A 439 8.71 16.71 5.62
N HIS A 440 8.49 17.70 4.74
CA HIS A 440 8.03 19.03 5.19
C HIS A 440 6.55 18.95 5.58
N ALA A 441 6.27 18.14 6.60
CA ALA A 441 4.95 17.74 7.02
C ALA A 441 4.72 18.12 8.49
N GLY A 442 3.57 18.70 8.75
CA GLY A 442 3.02 18.93 10.06
C GLY A 442 1.61 18.37 10.10
N PHE A 443 0.74 18.99 10.88
CA PHE A 443 -0.63 18.51 10.97
C PHE A 443 -1.60 19.58 11.46
N ARG A 444 -2.87 19.27 11.21
CA ARG A 444 -4.05 19.86 11.79
C ARG A 444 -4.79 18.77 12.55
N TYR A 445 -5.46 19.13 13.63
CA TYR A 445 -6.33 18.19 14.34
C TYR A 445 -7.80 18.52 14.10
N VAL A 446 -8.63 17.49 14.19
CA VAL A 446 -10.09 17.58 14.17
C VAL A 446 -10.66 17.07 15.48
N VAL A 447 -11.87 17.53 15.81
CA VAL A 447 -12.68 17.08 16.94
C VAL A 447 -13.97 16.48 16.41
N THR A 448 -14.14 15.17 16.65
CA THR A 448 -15.30 14.41 16.19
C THR A 448 -15.37 13.05 16.88
N ASP A 449 -16.59 12.61 17.21
CA ASP A 449 -16.84 11.26 17.71
C ASP A 449 -16.99 10.23 16.57
N THR A 450 -16.88 10.67 15.31
CA THR A 450 -16.94 9.79 14.14
C THR A 450 -15.68 8.92 14.10
N PRO A 451 -15.81 7.59 14.17
CA PRO A 451 -14.67 6.68 14.13
C PRO A 451 -14.01 6.74 12.74
N VAL A 452 -12.69 6.54 12.72
CA VAL A 452 -11.95 6.40 11.47
C VAL A 452 -12.33 5.06 10.83
N THR A 453 -12.87 5.10 9.62
CA THR A 453 -13.15 3.90 8.82
C THR A 453 -12.11 3.85 7.71
N ASN A 454 -11.05 3.06 7.89
CA ASN A 454 -10.02 2.93 6.88
C ASN A 454 -10.41 1.85 5.85
N PRO A 455 -10.36 2.17 4.55
CA PRO A 455 -10.50 1.16 3.51
C PRO A 455 -9.35 0.16 3.58
N VAL A 456 -9.67 -1.13 3.52
CA VAL A 456 -8.69 -2.22 3.55
C VAL A 456 -8.06 -2.33 2.16
N SER A 457 -6.73 -2.29 2.07
CA SER A 457 -6.02 -2.53 0.81
C SER A 457 -6.35 -3.94 0.30
N ALA A 458 -7.02 -4.02 -0.85
CA ALA A 458 -7.55 -5.28 -1.36
C ALA A 458 -6.52 -6.15 -2.11
N TYR A 459 -5.24 -5.74 -2.18
CA TYR A 459 -4.17 -6.57 -2.74
C TYR A 459 -3.61 -7.50 -1.66
N GLU A 460 -3.92 -8.79 -1.77
CA GLU A 460 -3.37 -9.82 -0.87
C GLU A 460 -1.89 -10.07 -1.22
N THR A 461 -0.98 -9.45 -0.49
CA THR A 461 0.48 -9.52 -0.72
C THR A 461 1.15 -10.73 -0.05
N ASP A 462 0.39 -11.54 0.69
CA ASP A 462 0.93 -12.75 1.30
C ASP A 462 1.16 -13.84 0.27
N ALA A 463 2.43 -14.24 0.11
CA ALA A 463 2.84 -15.24 -0.87
C ALA A 463 2.05 -16.55 -0.77
N MET A 464 1.66 -16.97 0.44
CA MET A 464 0.92 -18.20 0.65
C MET A 464 -0.56 -18.03 0.26
N VAL A 465 -1.19 -16.90 0.60
CA VAL A 465 -2.58 -16.60 0.19
C VAL A 465 -2.66 -16.48 -1.34
N SER A 466 -1.72 -15.78 -1.95
CA SER A 466 -1.59 -15.63 -3.39
C SER A 466 -1.40 -16.97 -4.10
N GLN A 467 -0.53 -17.85 -3.58
CA GLN A 467 -0.34 -19.20 -4.12
C GLN A 467 -1.62 -20.05 -4.03
N TYR A 468 -2.35 -19.99 -2.92
CA TYR A 468 -3.61 -20.73 -2.77
C TYR A 468 -4.75 -20.12 -3.60
N ALA A 469 -4.75 -18.82 -3.85
CA ALA A 469 -5.66 -18.19 -4.79
C ALA A 469 -5.40 -18.67 -6.23
N GLU A 470 -4.13 -18.73 -6.66
CA GLU A 470 -3.76 -19.33 -7.96
C GLU A 470 -4.07 -20.83 -8.01
N PHE A 471 -3.83 -21.58 -6.93
CA PHE A 471 -4.14 -23.00 -6.87
C PHE A 471 -5.65 -23.28 -7.02
N HIS A 472 -6.51 -22.40 -6.47
CA HIS A 472 -7.96 -22.57 -6.47
C HIS A 472 -8.65 -21.97 -7.70
N TYR A 473 -8.15 -20.85 -8.21
CA TYR A 473 -8.82 -20.07 -9.25
C TYR A 473 -7.98 -19.88 -10.52
N GLY A 474 -6.71 -20.29 -10.50
CA GLY A 474 -5.81 -20.26 -11.65
C GLY A 474 -6.19 -21.25 -12.74
N GLU A 475 -5.49 -21.14 -13.85
CA GLU A 475 -5.70 -21.99 -15.02
C GLU A 475 -5.13 -23.39 -14.83
N THR A 476 -5.60 -24.33 -15.66
CA THR A 476 -5.05 -25.69 -15.72
C THR A 476 -3.57 -25.64 -16.10
N THR A 477 -2.74 -26.27 -15.27
CA THR A 477 -1.28 -26.28 -15.43
C THR A 477 -0.79 -27.72 -15.58
N LEU A 478 0.19 -27.96 -16.47
CA LEU A 478 0.72 -29.29 -16.79
C LEU A 478 -0.33 -30.33 -17.24
N GLY A 479 -1.47 -29.87 -17.79
CA GLY A 479 -2.58 -30.74 -18.18
C GLY A 479 -3.34 -31.38 -17.01
N VAL A 480 -3.09 -30.93 -15.78
CA VAL A 480 -3.79 -31.40 -14.57
C VAL A 480 -5.00 -30.50 -14.29
N PRO A 481 -6.23 -31.05 -14.24
CA PRO A 481 -7.43 -30.27 -13.93
C PRO A 481 -7.32 -29.50 -12.62
N ASN A 482 -8.02 -28.36 -12.52
CA ASN A 482 -8.08 -27.58 -11.28
C ASN A 482 -8.61 -28.45 -10.12
N PHE A 483 -7.81 -28.58 -9.06
CA PHE A 483 -8.04 -29.60 -8.03
C PHE A 483 -9.30 -29.36 -7.19
N PRO A 484 -9.56 -28.15 -6.63
CA PRO A 484 -10.82 -27.90 -5.92
C PRO A 484 -12.07 -28.13 -6.76
N GLN A 485 -12.05 -27.74 -8.04
CA GLN A 485 -13.14 -28.02 -8.97
C GLN A 485 -13.33 -29.52 -9.22
N ALA A 486 -12.24 -30.25 -9.49
CA ALA A 486 -12.28 -31.69 -9.70
C ALA A 486 -12.80 -32.44 -8.46
N MET A 487 -12.36 -32.05 -7.27
CA MET A 487 -12.81 -32.64 -6.01
C MET A 487 -14.29 -32.39 -5.73
N ALA A 488 -14.77 -31.17 -5.95
CA ALA A 488 -16.20 -30.86 -5.80
C ALA A 488 -17.06 -31.67 -6.79
N GLN A 489 -16.63 -31.76 -8.05
CA GLN A 489 -17.34 -32.55 -9.07
C GLN A 489 -17.40 -34.04 -8.69
N LEU A 490 -16.26 -34.62 -8.29
CA LEU A 490 -16.21 -36.00 -7.82
C LEU A 490 -17.13 -36.23 -6.61
N ALA A 491 -17.10 -35.32 -5.63
CA ALA A 491 -17.93 -35.42 -4.43
C ALA A 491 -19.43 -35.36 -4.77
N ILE A 492 -19.85 -34.50 -5.71
CA ILE A 492 -21.22 -34.45 -6.23
C ILE A 492 -21.60 -35.78 -6.91
N ASP A 493 -20.72 -36.34 -7.74
CA ASP A 493 -21.01 -37.59 -8.46
C ASP A 493 -21.04 -38.81 -7.54
N PHE A 494 -20.22 -38.84 -6.49
CA PHE A 494 -20.35 -39.84 -5.43
C PHE A 494 -21.65 -39.66 -4.64
N HIS A 495 -22.03 -38.42 -4.31
CA HIS A 495 -23.27 -38.12 -3.61
C HIS A 495 -24.51 -38.57 -4.38
N ARG A 496 -24.54 -38.35 -5.70
CA ARG A 496 -25.63 -38.84 -6.55
C ARG A 496 -25.76 -40.36 -6.55
N ARG A 497 -24.64 -41.09 -6.48
CA ARG A 497 -24.63 -42.56 -6.52
C ARG A 497 -24.90 -43.20 -5.18
N HIS A 498 -24.35 -42.63 -4.11
CA HIS A 498 -24.27 -43.29 -2.80
C HIS A 498 -24.87 -42.49 -1.65
N GLY A 499 -25.22 -41.22 -1.84
CA GLY A 499 -25.73 -40.35 -0.80
C GLY A 499 -27.11 -40.73 -0.28
N ASN A 500 -27.68 -39.86 0.54
CA ASN A 500 -29.01 -40.00 1.14
C ASN A 500 -30.14 -39.45 0.25
N GLY A 501 -29.83 -38.97 -0.95
CA GLY A 501 -30.78 -38.35 -1.87
C GLY A 501 -31.17 -36.91 -1.54
N SER A 502 -30.64 -36.32 -0.46
CA SER A 502 -30.86 -34.93 -0.06
C SER A 502 -29.71 -34.05 -0.52
N THR A 503 -29.98 -32.82 -0.97
CA THR A 503 -28.98 -31.82 -1.37
C THR A 503 -29.11 -30.54 -0.55
N GLY A 504 -29.51 -30.65 0.72
CA GLY A 504 -29.76 -29.50 1.58
C GLY A 504 -28.46 -28.79 2.00
N ARG A 505 -27.56 -29.48 2.70
CA ARG A 505 -26.34 -28.86 3.25
C ARG A 505 -25.08 -29.64 2.92
N ALA A 506 -24.05 -28.95 2.44
CA ALA A 506 -22.70 -29.51 2.35
C ALA A 506 -21.69 -28.71 3.19
N LEU A 507 -20.62 -29.39 3.60
CA LEU A 507 -19.47 -28.80 4.29
C LEU A 507 -18.22 -29.02 3.44
N ASP A 508 -17.50 -27.94 3.16
CA ASP A 508 -16.12 -27.96 2.65
C ASP A 508 -15.19 -27.65 3.84
N LEU A 509 -14.53 -28.66 4.39
CA LEU A 509 -13.69 -28.54 5.59
C LEU A 509 -12.21 -28.56 5.20
N GLY A 510 -11.47 -27.54 5.62
CA GLY A 510 -10.17 -27.21 5.02
C GLY A 510 -10.33 -26.47 3.69
N CYS A 511 -11.33 -25.60 3.57
CA CYS A 511 -11.74 -25.01 2.29
C CYS A 511 -10.71 -24.05 1.67
N ALA A 512 -9.68 -23.65 2.42
CA ALA A 512 -8.71 -22.62 2.06
C ALA A 512 -9.41 -21.39 1.45
N THR A 513 -9.16 -21.06 0.18
CA THR A 513 -9.74 -19.87 -0.48
C THR A 513 -11.12 -20.11 -1.10
N GLY A 514 -11.68 -21.32 -0.97
CA GLY A 514 -13.12 -21.55 -1.10
C GLY A 514 -13.68 -22.03 -2.44
N ARG A 515 -12.84 -22.28 -3.47
CA ARG A 515 -13.32 -22.72 -4.79
C ARG A 515 -14.25 -23.95 -4.73
N ALA A 516 -13.90 -24.97 -3.95
CA ALA A 516 -14.74 -26.17 -3.83
C ALA A 516 -16.10 -25.86 -3.21
N SER A 517 -16.18 -24.97 -2.20
CA SER A 517 -17.45 -24.46 -1.66
C SER A 517 -18.39 -23.91 -2.74
N PHE A 518 -17.88 -23.05 -3.63
CA PHE A 518 -18.67 -22.47 -4.73
C PHE A 518 -19.13 -23.51 -5.76
N GLU A 519 -18.29 -24.50 -6.05
CA GLU A 519 -18.60 -25.59 -6.99
C GLU A 519 -19.64 -26.56 -6.41
N LEU A 520 -19.51 -26.93 -5.12
CA LEU A 520 -20.52 -27.72 -4.41
C LEU A 520 -21.88 -27.02 -4.38
N ALA A 521 -21.88 -25.70 -4.23
CA ALA A 521 -23.09 -24.88 -4.21
C ALA A 521 -23.81 -24.86 -5.57
N LYS A 522 -23.27 -25.46 -6.64
CA LYS A 522 -24.07 -25.76 -7.84
C LYS A 522 -25.18 -26.78 -7.58
N THR A 523 -24.96 -27.70 -6.64
CA THR A 523 -25.88 -28.82 -6.34
C THR A 523 -26.57 -28.66 -4.99
N PHE A 524 -25.86 -28.18 -3.96
CA PHE A 524 -26.41 -28.07 -2.61
C PHE A 524 -27.09 -26.72 -2.36
N ASP A 525 -28.15 -26.72 -1.55
CA ASP A 525 -28.91 -25.49 -1.23
C ASP A 525 -28.09 -24.52 -0.36
N LYS A 526 -27.25 -25.06 0.53
CA LYS A 526 -26.31 -24.30 1.35
C LYS A 526 -24.98 -25.03 1.50
N VAL A 527 -23.87 -24.31 1.31
CA VAL A 527 -22.52 -24.83 1.53
C VAL A 527 -21.81 -23.98 2.57
N ILE A 528 -21.21 -24.65 3.55
CA ILE A 528 -20.38 -24.00 4.56
C ILE A 528 -18.92 -24.35 4.25
N GLY A 529 -18.08 -23.34 4.03
CA GLY A 529 -16.63 -23.49 3.95
C GLY A 529 -16.01 -23.19 5.31
N ILE A 530 -15.19 -24.11 5.83
CA ILE A 530 -14.45 -23.89 7.09
C ILE A 530 -12.97 -24.11 6.85
N ASP A 531 -12.14 -23.20 7.36
CA ASP A 531 -10.69 -23.33 7.39
C ASP A 531 -10.13 -22.83 8.73
N PHE A 532 -8.95 -23.30 9.11
CA PHE A 532 -8.26 -22.83 10.30
C PHE A 532 -7.71 -21.41 10.11
N SER A 533 -7.30 -21.09 8.88
CA SER A 533 -6.71 -19.79 8.51
C SER A 533 -7.79 -18.78 8.15
N ALA A 534 -7.99 -17.78 9.00
CA ALA A 534 -8.85 -16.63 8.69
C ALA A 534 -8.44 -15.93 7.39
N ARG A 535 -7.13 -15.91 7.09
CA ARG A 535 -6.57 -15.24 5.92
C ARG A 535 -7.01 -15.89 4.61
N PHE A 536 -7.04 -17.23 4.56
CA PHE A 536 -7.53 -17.94 3.37
C PHE A 536 -9.04 -17.75 3.19
N ILE A 537 -9.79 -17.84 4.29
CA ILE A 537 -11.25 -17.65 4.28
C ILE A 537 -11.64 -16.26 3.78
N GLN A 538 -10.88 -15.23 4.13
CA GLN A 538 -11.18 -13.86 3.72
C GLN A 538 -11.23 -13.70 2.20
N VAL A 539 -10.43 -14.48 1.45
CA VAL A 539 -10.48 -14.53 -0.02
C VAL A 539 -11.84 -15.05 -0.49
N GLY A 540 -12.33 -16.13 0.10
CA GLY A 540 -13.65 -16.70 -0.21
C GLY A 540 -14.79 -15.76 0.14
N ILE A 541 -14.74 -15.08 1.31
CA ILE A 541 -15.72 -14.07 1.72
C ILE A 541 -15.75 -12.92 0.71
N ARG A 542 -14.57 -12.34 0.41
CA ARG A 542 -14.47 -11.23 -0.55
C ARG A 542 -14.99 -11.62 -1.93
N LEU A 543 -14.66 -12.84 -2.39
CA LEU A 543 -15.13 -13.33 -3.68
C LEU A 543 -16.66 -13.52 -3.71
N ALA A 544 -17.27 -13.96 -2.60
CA ALA A 544 -18.73 -14.08 -2.48
C ALA A 544 -19.43 -12.71 -2.43
N GLU A 545 -18.84 -11.72 -1.77
CA GLU A 545 -19.40 -10.36 -1.61
C GLU A 545 -19.23 -9.50 -2.87
N THR A 546 -18.05 -9.53 -3.49
CA THR A 546 -17.67 -8.61 -4.58
C THR A 546 -17.72 -9.26 -5.96
N GLY A 547 -17.76 -10.59 -6.03
CA GLY A 547 -17.71 -11.36 -7.27
C GLY A 547 -16.32 -11.46 -7.91
N ALA A 548 -15.29 -10.80 -7.36
CA ALA A 548 -13.93 -10.83 -7.90
C ALA A 548 -12.84 -10.83 -6.80
N ILE A 549 -11.66 -11.36 -7.13
CA ILE A 549 -10.45 -11.24 -6.32
C ILE A 549 -9.26 -10.86 -7.20
N ARG A 550 -8.31 -10.14 -6.61
CA ARG A 550 -7.03 -9.79 -7.23
C ARG A 550 -5.88 -10.29 -6.35
N TYR A 551 -4.87 -10.89 -6.96
CA TYR A 551 -3.68 -11.43 -6.26
C TYR A 551 -2.46 -11.44 -7.19
N MET A 552 -1.28 -11.64 -6.61
CA MET A 552 -0.02 -11.68 -7.35
C MET A 552 0.46 -13.12 -7.51
N VAL A 553 1.09 -13.46 -8.63
CA VAL A 553 1.69 -14.78 -8.84
C VAL A 553 3.16 -14.62 -9.15
N PRO A 554 4.07 -15.21 -8.36
CA PRO A 554 5.50 -15.14 -8.65
C PRO A 554 5.84 -15.73 -10.03
N GLU A 555 6.65 -15.02 -10.80
CA GLU A 555 7.13 -15.45 -12.12
C GLU A 555 8.58 -15.91 -12.04
N GLU A 556 9.51 -15.03 -11.63
CA GLU A 556 10.92 -15.34 -11.36
C GLU A 556 11.58 -14.25 -10.49
N GLY A 557 12.33 -14.65 -9.46
CA GLY A 557 12.92 -13.70 -8.51
C GLY A 557 11.85 -12.85 -7.83
N GLU A 558 11.98 -11.52 -7.94
CA GLU A 558 11.01 -10.54 -7.45
C GLU A 558 9.89 -10.23 -8.46
N LEU A 559 9.99 -10.73 -9.70
CA LEU A 559 8.97 -10.50 -10.72
C LEU A 559 7.69 -11.26 -10.39
N VAL A 560 6.56 -10.55 -10.45
CA VAL A 560 5.22 -11.09 -10.23
C VAL A 560 4.31 -10.78 -11.40
N SER A 561 3.28 -11.61 -11.61
CA SER A 561 2.15 -11.27 -12.48
C SER A 561 0.90 -10.99 -11.66
N TYR A 562 0.20 -9.90 -11.97
CA TYR A 562 -1.08 -9.57 -11.34
C TYR A 562 -2.21 -10.39 -11.98
N ARG A 563 -3.04 -11.01 -11.15
CA ARG A 563 -4.18 -11.82 -11.58
C ARG A 563 -5.46 -11.26 -11.02
N GLU A 564 -6.47 -11.20 -11.87
CA GLU A 564 -7.87 -11.04 -11.46
C GLU A 564 -8.63 -12.34 -11.75
N ARG A 565 -9.49 -12.74 -10.82
CA ARG A 565 -10.41 -13.87 -10.99
C ARG A 565 -11.80 -13.46 -10.57
N ARG A 566 -12.79 -13.79 -11.40
CA ARG A 566 -14.18 -13.40 -11.21
C ARG A 566 -15.10 -14.60 -11.21
N LEU A 567 -16.09 -14.63 -10.33
CA LEU A 567 -17.06 -15.73 -10.26
C LEU A 567 -17.90 -15.86 -11.54
N ASP A 568 -18.22 -14.76 -12.21
CA ASP A 568 -18.95 -14.78 -13.48
C ASP A 568 -18.18 -15.53 -14.57
N SER A 569 -16.89 -15.26 -14.71
CA SER A 569 -15.99 -15.92 -15.68
C SER A 569 -15.84 -17.42 -15.42
N LEU A 570 -16.04 -17.84 -14.17
CA LEU A 570 -15.98 -19.24 -13.76
C LEU A 570 -17.35 -19.94 -13.77
N GLY A 571 -18.44 -19.22 -14.10
CA GLY A 571 -19.80 -19.75 -14.05
C GLY A 571 -20.27 -20.09 -12.63
N LEU A 572 -19.83 -19.28 -11.65
CA LEU A 572 -20.07 -19.49 -10.21
C LEU A 572 -20.78 -18.33 -9.52
N LEU A 573 -21.09 -17.24 -10.24
CA LEU A 573 -21.68 -16.05 -9.62
C LEU A 573 -22.99 -16.35 -8.88
N GLU A 574 -23.85 -17.18 -9.45
CA GLU A 574 -25.14 -17.57 -8.86
C GLU A 574 -25.01 -18.47 -7.62
N THR A 575 -23.82 -19.02 -7.35
CA THR A 575 -23.59 -19.87 -6.19
C THR A 575 -23.16 -19.07 -4.95
N ALA A 576 -22.71 -17.82 -5.12
CA ALA A 576 -22.20 -16.98 -4.04
C ALA A 576 -23.17 -16.84 -2.85
N GLN A 577 -24.46 -16.67 -3.13
CA GLN A 577 -25.50 -16.48 -2.10
C GLN A 577 -25.78 -17.75 -1.27
N ARG A 578 -25.31 -18.90 -1.74
CA ARG A 578 -25.49 -20.21 -1.09
C ARG A 578 -24.25 -20.65 -0.31
N VAL A 579 -23.17 -19.87 -0.36
CA VAL A 579 -21.90 -20.19 0.31
C VAL A 579 -21.71 -19.28 1.52
N GLU A 580 -21.26 -19.86 2.62
CA GLU A 580 -20.91 -19.13 3.84
C GLU A 580 -19.56 -19.64 4.35
N PHE A 581 -18.67 -18.73 4.75
CA PHE A 581 -17.35 -19.11 5.23
C PHE A 581 -17.17 -18.82 6.73
N TRP A 582 -16.46 -19.72 7.42
CA TRP A 582 -16.19 -19.61 8.85
C TRP A 582 -14.76 -20.00 9.18
N GLN A 583 -14.12 -19.26 10.09
CA GLN A 583 -12.91 -19.75 10.71
C GLN A 583 -13.24 -20.82 11.74
N GLY A 584 -12.58 -21.97 11.65
CA GLY A 584 -12.82 -23.09 12.55
C GLY A 584 -11.73 -24.14 12.52
N ASP A 585 -11.56 -24.79 13.66
CA ASP A 585 -10.62 -25.91 13.82
C ASP A 585 -11.32 -27.23 13.55
N ALA A 586 -10.91 -27.96 12.52
CA ALA A 586 -11.47 -29.27 12.16
C ALA A 586 -11.38 -30.31 13.30
N CYS A 587 -10.39 -30.20 14.19
CA CYS A 587 -10.22 -31.08 15.36
C CYS A 587 -11.10 -30.66 16.54
N ASN A 588 -11.72 -29.48 16.50
CA ASN A 588 -12.52 -28.89 17.58
C ASN A 588 -13.63 -27.97 17.04
N LEU A 589 -14.41 -28.47 16.08
CA LEU A 589 -15.50 -27.71 15.47
C LEU A 589 -16.66 -27.50 16.45
N LYS A 590 -17.25 -26.30 16.46
CA LYS A 590 -18.43 -25.97 17.27
C LYS A 590 -19.63 -26.87 16.90
N ASP A 591 -20.50 -27.14 17.87
CA ASP A 591 -21.68 -28.02 17.68
C ASP A 591 -22.72 -27.48 16.70
N ILE A 592 -22.68 -26.18 16.42
CA ILE A 592 -23.55 -25.51 15.43
C ILE A 592 -23.36 -26.06 14.00
N PHE A 593 -22.22 -26.69 13.71
CA PHE A 593 -21.91 -27.26 12.40
C PHE A 593 -22.30 -28.73 12.33
N GLY A 594 -23.57 -29.00 12.00
CA GLY A 594 -24.08 -30.35 11.74
C GLY A 594 -25.28 -30.35 10.78
N GLY A 595 -25.80 -31.54 10.47
CA GLY A 595 -26.92 -31.74 9.55
C GLY A 595 -26.53 -31.69 8.07
N PHE A 596 -25.31 -32.12 7.74
CA PHE A 596 -24.78 -32.12 6.37
C PHE A 596 -25.15 -33.41 5.63
N ASP A 597 -25.49 -33.29 4.36
CA ASP A 597 -25.69 -34.42 3.45
C ASP A 597 -24.37 -34.90 2.84
N LEU A 598 -23.40 -33.99 2.73
CA LEU A 598 -22.05 -34.23 2.23
C LEU A 598 -21.02 -33.42 3.04
N ILE A 599 -19.92 -34.06 3.45
CA ILE A 599 -18.71 -33.39 3.94
C ILE A 599 -17.56 -33.73 2.99
N LEU A 600 -16.96 -32.70 2.40
CA LEU A 600 -15.70 -32.79 1.66
C LEU A 600 -14.57 -32.30 2.57
N ALA A 601 -13.52 -33.10 2.72
CA ALA A 601 -12.29 -32.70 3.38
C ALA A 601 -11.10 -33.02 2.47
N ALA A 602 -10.78 -32.06 1.59
CA ALA A 602 -9.76 -32.22 0.57
C ALA A 602 -8.38 -31.72 1.04
N ASN A 603 -7.36 -32.57 0.92
CA ASN A 603 -5.98 -32.34 1.39
C ASN A 603 -5.88 -31.89 2.85
N LEU A 604 -6.75 -32.42 3.73
CA LEU A 604 -6.87 -31.95 5.11
C LEU A 604 -6.15 -32.84 6.12
N ILE A 605 -6.40 -34.15 6.11
CA ILE A 605 -6.19 -34.98 7.31
C ILE A 605 -4.71 -35.14 7.72
N ASP A 606 -3.77 -35.04 6.77
CA ASP A 606 -2.32 -35.07 7.03
C ASP A 606 -1.72 -33.69 7.37
N ARG A 607 -2.59 -32.69 7.58
CA ARG A 607 -2.28 -31.35 8.08
C ARG A 607 -2.93 -31.05 9.43
N LEU A 608 -3.73 -31.98 9.97
CA LEU A 608 -4.37 -31.83 11.27
C LEU A 608 -3.41 -32.20 12.41
N TYR A 609 -3.44 -31.44 13.50
CA TYR A 609 -2.62 -31.78 14.68
C TYR A 609 -3.16 -33.01 15.43
N ALA A 610 -4.45 -33.34 15.30
CA ALA A 610 -5.12 -34.47 15.94
C ALA A 610 -6.18 -35.12 15.01
N PRO A 611 -5.78 -35.71 13.87
CA PRO A 611 -6.71 -36.19 12.84
C PRO A 611 -7.69 -37.26 13.35
N ARG A 612 -7.28 -38.09 14.32
CA ARG A 612 -8.16 -39.10 14.93
C ARG A 612 -9.38 -38.47 15.60
N ARG A 613 -9.24 -37.31 16.27
CA ARG A 613 -10.37 -36.60 16.90
C ARG A 613 -11.40 -36.14 15.88
N PHE A 614 -10.93 -35.60 14.76
CA PHE A 614 -11.80 -35.25 13.64
C PHE A 614 -12.54 -36.49 13.13
N LEU A 615 -11.82 -37.56 12.82
CA LEU A 615 -12.41 -38.79 12.26
C LEU A 615 -13.38 -39.49 13.22
N ASP A 616 -13.14 -39.43 14.53
CA ASP A 616 -14.03 -40.01 15.55
C ASP A 616 -15.35 -39.23 15.68
N THR A 617 -15.36 -37.92 15.39
CA THR A 617 -16.51 -37.02 15.64
C THR A 617 -17.25 -36.58 14.37
N VAL A 618 -16.65 -36.75 13.19
CA VAL A 618 -17.22 -36.28 11.91
C VAL A 618 -18.57 -36.92 11.58
N SER A 619 -18.84 -38.14 12.05
CA SER A 619 -20.15 -38.79 11.86
C SER A 619 -21.29 -37.99 12.46
N ASP A 620 -21.06 -37.29 13.57
CA ASP A 620 -22.11 -36.59 14.31
C ASP A 620 -22.62 -35.35 13.54
N ARG A 621 -21.86 -34.92 12.52
CA ARG A 621 -22.16 -33.77 11.69
C ARG A 621 -22.91 -34.13 10.40
N LEU A 622 -22.86 -35.38 9.97
CA LEU A 622 -23.57 -35.87 8.78
C LEU A 622 -25.01 -36.27 9.10
N ASN A 623 -25.92 -36.23 8.14
CA ASN A 623 -27.21 -36.90 8.23
C ASN A 623 -27.04 -38.42 8.04
N SER A 624 -28.01 -39.23 8.48
CA SER A 624 -27.99 -40.68 8.19
C SER A 624 -27.96 -40.90 6.67
N GLY A 625 -27.09 -41.80 6.21
CA GLY A 625 -26.82 -42.03 4.80
C GLY A 625 -26.04 -40.93 4.07
N GLY A 626 -25.63 -39.85 4.75
CA GLY A 626 -24.78 -38.80 4.18
C GLY A 626 -23.35 -39.30 3.89
N LEU A 627 -22.62 -38.55 3.06
CA LEU A 627 -21.28 -38.93 2.60
C LEU A 627 -20.16 -38.09 3.21
N LEU A 628 -19.08 -38.75 3.59
CA LEU A 628 -17.79 -38.15 3.87
C LEU A 628 -16.82 -38.49 2.73
N VAL A 629 -16.28 -37.47 2.06
CA VAL A 629 -15.26 -37.59 1.02
C VAL A 629 -13.95 -37.04 1.58
N LEU A 630 -12.96 -37.92 1.76
CA LEU A 630 -11.63 -37.54 2.23
C LEU A 630 -10.66 -37.61 1.05
N ALA A 631 -9.84 -36.58 0.88
CA ALA A 631 -8.69 -36.63 -0.01
C ALA A 631 -7.44 -36.19 0.75
N SER A 632 -6.33 -36.91 0.59
CA SER A 632 -5.03 -36.43 1.07
C SER A 632 -3.89 -37.21 0.40
N PRO A 633 -2.71 -36.60 0.21
CA PRO A 633 -1.52 -37.31 -0.28
C PRO A 633 -0.87 -38.20 0.79
N TYR A 634 -1.36 -38.13 2.04
CA TYR A 634 -0.85 -38.90 3.18
C TYR A 634 0.64 -38.72 3.43
N THR A 635 1.12 -37.48 3.25
CA THR A 635 2.54 -37.15 3.38
C THR A 635 3.05 -37.32 4.79
N TRP A 636 2.18 -37.18 5.79
CA TRP A 636 2.44 -37.29 7.22
C TRP A 636 3.79 -36.69 7.63
N LEU A 637 3.77 -35.43 8.02
CA LEU A 637 4.96 -34.70 8.45
C LEU A 637 4.81 -34.31 9.91
N GLU A 638 5.85 -34.54 10.71
CA GLU A 638 5.82 -34.28 12.16
C GLU A 638 5.65 -32.78 12.49
N GLU A 639 5.92 -31.90 11.53
CA GLU A 639 5.66 -30.46 11.64
C GLU A 639 4.17 -30.12 11.74
N TYR A 640 3.29 -30.94 11.17
CA TYR A 640 1.83 -30.75 11.23
C TYR A 640 1.15 -31.69 12.22
N THR A 641 1.57 -32.96 12.24
CA THR A 641 0.95 -34.00 13.04
C THR A 641 2.02 -34.75 13.81
N LYS A 642 1.97 -34.72 15.14
CA LYS A 642 2.89 -35.51 15.98
C LYS A 642 2.84 -36.98 15.57
N ARG A 643 3.98 -37.65 15.52
CA ARG A 643 4.07 -39.06 15.12
C ARG A 643 3.10 -40.00 15.86
N SER A 644 2.82 -39.73 17.13
CA SER A 644 1.84 -40.48 17.94
C SER A 644 0.39 -40.34 17.49
N GLU A 645 0.07 -39.28 16.74
CA GLU A 645 -1.27 -38.96 16.23
C GLU A 645 -1.46 -39.45 14.78
N TRP A 646 -0.44 -40.04 14.15
CA TRP A 646 -0.55 -40.58 12.80
C TRP A 646 -1.53 -41.76 12.80
N ILE A 647 -2.46 -41.75 11.86
CA ILE A 647 -3.44 -42.83 11.72
C ILE A 647 -2.94 -43.94 10.78
N GLY A 648 -1.87 -43.69 10.01
CA GLY A 648 -1.20 -44.68 9.16
C GLY A 648 0.16 -44.17 8.67
N GLY A 649 0.78 -44.86 7.72
CA GLY A 649 2.12 -44.50 7.23
C GLY A 649 3.24 -44.95 8.18
N PHE A 650 3.03 -46.06 8.90
CA PHE A 650 4.00 -46.61 9.86
C PHE A 650 3.98 -48.14 9.87
N LYS A 651 4.89 -48.74 10.65
CA LYS A 651 4.94 -50.18 10.88
C LYS A 651 4.24 -50.51 12.20
N ARG A 652 3.31 -51.47 12.17
CA ARG A 652 2.64 -52.04 13.36
C ARG A 652 2.91 -53.54 13.36
N ASP A 653 3.53 -54.04 14.43
CA ASP A 653 3.89 -55.46 14.58
C ASP A 653 4.71 -56.04 13.41
N GLY A 654 5.55 -55.20 12.78
CA GLY A 654 6.38 -55.57 11.63
C GLY A 654 5.68 -55.44 10.26
N GLU A 655 4.36 -55.27 10.23
CA GLU A 655 3.58 -55.10 9.01
C GLU A 655 3.37 -53.63 8.65
N SER A 656 3.17 -53.34 7.36
CA SER A 656 2.83 -52.00 6.90
C SER A 656 1.41 -51.66 7.31
N HIS A 657 1.23 -50.55 8.03
CA HIS A 657 -0.08 -50.00 8.35
C HIS A 657 -0.28 -48.73 7.51
N THR A 658 -1.11 -48.82 6.48
CA THR A 658 -1.37 -47.70 5.56
C THR A 658 -2.37 -46.72 6.16
N THR A 659 -2.44 -45.50 5.65
CA THR A 659 -3.48 -44.54 6.06
C THR A 659 -4.89 -45.09 5.80
N LEU A 660 -5.08 -45.82 4.70
CA LEU A 660 -6.35 -46.47 4.40
C LEU A 660 -6.74 -47.51 5.46
N ASP A 661 -5.78 -48.29 5.98
CA ASP A 661 -6.04 -49.24 7.07
C ASP A 661 -6.47 -48.50 8.34
N GLY A 662 -5.78 -47.40 8.68
CA GLY A 662 -6.15 -46.52 9.78
C GLY A 662 -7.54 -45.91 9.63
N LEU A 663 -7.88 -45.43 8.44
CA LEU A 663 -9.21 -44.91 8.13
C LEU A 663 -10.28 -46.00 8.30
N LYS A 664 -10.04 -47.23 7.83
CA LYS A 664 -10.95 -48.37 8.04
C LYS A 664 -11.14 -48.71 9.52
N GLU A 665 -10.08 -48.70 10.30
CA GLU A 665 -10.13 -48.94 11.75
C GLU A 665 -10.96 -47.90 12.50
N ILE A 666 -10.79 -46.61 12.15
CA ILE A 666 -11.44 -45.49 12.83
C ILE A 666 -12.88 -45.33 12.36
N LEU A 667 -13.09 -45.15 11.05
CA LEU A 667 -14.38 -44.83 10.47
C LEU A 667 -15.32 -46.03 10.39
N GLY A 668 -14.78 -47.26 10.33
CA GLY A 668 -15.57 -48.49 10.13
C GLY A 668 -16.65 -48.74 11.20
N ARG A 669 -16.60 -48.06 12.34
CA ARG A 669 -17.66 -48.07 13.36
C ARG A 669 -18.94 -47.43 12.84
N ASN A 670 -18.85 -46.21 12.31
CA ASN A 670 -19.99 -45.37 11.93
C ASN A 670 -20.20 -45.26 10.41
N PHE A 671 -19.26 -45.74 9.61
CA PHE A 671 -19.26 -45.60 8.16
C PHE A 671 -19.06 -46.93 7.42
N VAL A 672 -19.44 -46.93 6.14
CA VAL A 672 -19.12 -47.98 5.16
C VAL A 672 -18.37 -47.33 4.01
N LEU A 673 -17.21 -47.89 3.63
CA LEU A 673 -16.49 -47.49 2.42
C LEU A 673 -17.29 -47.96 1.19
N VAL A 674 -17.71 -47.03 0.33
CA VAL A 674 -18.62 -47.32 -0.80
C VAL A 674 -17.93 -47.38 -2.16
N GLU A 675 -16.65 -47.00 -2.23
CA GLU A 675 -15.86 -46.94 -3.45
C GLU A 675 -14.44 -47.43 -3.21
N ALA A 676 -13.80 -47.94 -4.27
CA ALA A 676 -12.37 -48.18 -4.24
C ALA A 676 -11.62 -46.83 -4.16
N PRO A 677 -10.48 -46.76 -3.44
CA PRO A 677 -9.67 -45.54 -3.42
C PRO A 677 -9.25 -45.10 -4.82
N LEU A 678 -9.28 -43.78 -5.05
CA LEU A 678 -8.96 -43.13 -6.32
C LEU A 678 -7.77 -42.19 -6.12
N SER A 679 -6.84 -42.13 -7.06
CA SER A 679 -5.80 -41.09 -7.08
C SER A 679 -6.21 -39.90 -7.93
N VAL A 680 -6.19 -38.70 -7.37
CA VAL A 680 -6.47 -37.43 -8.06
C VAL A 680 -5.21 -36.57 -8.08
N PRO A 681 -4.68 -36.19 -9.25
CA PRO A 681 -3.51 -35.31 -9.33
C PRO A 681 -3.88 -33.86 -9.02
N PHE A 682 -2.93 -33.12 -8.47
CA PHE A 682 -2.99 -31.67 -8.34
C PHE A 682 -1.62 -31.01 -8.54
N VAL A 683 -1.64 -29.76 -8.96
CA VAL A 683 -0.44 -28.96 -9.18
C VAL A 683 -0.52 -27.66 -8.39
N ILE A 684 0.48 -27.39 -7.55
CA ILE A 684 0.68 -26.08 -6.93
C ILE A 684 1.81 -25.37 -7.68
N ARG A 685 1.51 -24.20 -8.24
CA ARG A 685 2.49 -23.35 -8.91
C ARG A 685 3.24 -22.51 -7.88
N GLU A 686 4.57 -22.59 -7.88
CA GLU A 686 5.41 -21.74 -7.04
C GLU A 686 5.95 -20.53 -7.81
N THR A 687 6.43 -20.77 -9.04
CA THR A 687 6.87 -19.71 -9.96
C THR A 687 6.47 -20.06 -11.39
N ARG A 688 6.87 -19.29 -12.40
CA ARG A 688 6.68 -19.66 -13.82
C ARG A 688 7.29 -21.02 -14.17
N ARG A 689 8.39 -21.39 -13.51
CA ARG A 689 9.18 -22.60 -13.84
C ARG A 689 9.25 -23.62 -12.71
N LYS A 690 8.71 -23.33 -11.53
CA LYS A 690 8.67 -24.25 -10.37
C LYS A 690 7.25 -24.64 -10.04
N HIS A 691 6.99 -25.94 -10.05
CA HIS A 691 5.67 -26.53 -9.77
C HIS A 691 5.83 -27.73 -8.83
N GLN A 692 4.86 -27.94 -7.95
CA GLN A 692 4.71 -29.16 -7.15
C GLN A 692 3.59 -30.00 -7.77
N HIS A 693 3.88 -31.21 -8.22
CA HIS A 693 2.90 -32.15 -8.77
C HIS A 693 2.70 -33.31 -7.79
N THR A 694 1.47 -33.47 -7.29
CA THR A 694 1.15 -34.38 -6.19
C THR A 694 -0.08 -35.24 -6.53
N LEU A 695 -0.15 -36.45 -6.00
CA LEU A 695 -1.32 -37.32 -6.08
C LEU A 695 -2.01 -37.38 -4.71
N SER A 696 -3.30 -37.08 -4.68
CA SER A 696 -4.15 -37.19 -3.49
C SER A 696 -4.98 -38.47 -3.58
N GLU A 697 -4.95 -39.33 -2.56
CA GLU A 697 -5.83 -40.49 -2.49
C GLU A 697 -7.19 -40.08 -1.92
N VAL A 698 -8.25 -40.37 -2.67
CA VAL A 698 -9.64 -40.07 -2.36
C VAL A 698 -10.34 -41.33 -1.87
N THR A 699 -11.03 -41.22 -0.73
CA THR A 699 -11.87 -42.28 -0.16
C THR A 699 -13.27 -41.75 0.15
N VAL A 700 -14.28 -42.61 -0.02
CA VAL A 700 -15.70 -42.22 0.06
C VAL A 700 -16.43 -43.09 1.06
N TRP A 701 -16.99 -42.47 2.09
CA TRP A 701 -17.54 -43.14 3.26
C TRP A 701 -19.01 -42.73 3.46
N LYS A 702 -19.91 -43.71 3.47
CA LYS A 702 -21.32 -43.50 3.75
C LYS A 702 -21.62 -43.71 5.22
N ARG A 703 -22.27 -42.74 5.88
CA ARG A 703 -22.71 -42.88 7.28
C ARG A 703 -23.78 -43.97 7.37
N LYS A 704 -23.62 -44.88 8.33
CA LYS A 704 -24.56 -45.97 8.63
C LYS A 704 -25.93 -45.48 9.09
#